data_AF-A0A942NPJ2-F1
#
_entry.id   AF-A0A942NPJ2-F1
#
_cell.length_a   1.000
_cell.length_b   1.000
_cell.length_c   1.000
_cell.angle_alpha   90.00
_cell.angle_beta   90.00
_cell.angle_gamma   90.00
#
_symmetry.space_group_name_H-M   'P 1'
#
loop_
_entity.id
_entity.type
_entity.pdbx_description
1 polymer ?
#
loop_
_entity_poly.entity_id
_entity_poly.type
_entity_poly.pdbx_seq_one_letter_code
_entity_poly.pdbx_strand_id
1 'polypeptide(L)'
;MNRYFFIFILIWIVTKGTAQNSAVLLIHGMAGRHTTWDELITSFHSSEYLYMGNFEVNRTNCMFTSSGNGSANAIHTKAHLVFSIDFSDNQNLSFNEQGDEVHLIIERIIKDFPVDKVVLMAHSMGGLAARAYIMNYGEGNIAGLITVSTPHLGSYLGYLRELNKSCKMINPNAKPAMINFLRLTIPAFHNYYCDLSKSLDLIGTLYVGLDIDSKAVSYLEPDSEEMLALYKQIFPKNLPVVNVISNWEVERNMKKDKLESITISMQQLNDNYISEAPINIASAALQIKYTDGIVSVPAQYMKMAVINGNDITIKTIYTNRFHEESNKDIPAMMQSLNYVFSKNTSSKKASIAFIIDSSGSMGESDPSNIRKSALEQIVRSEDDIERIFVVDFDDDALWINSDNYENRINIDLVNSIRTIDANGGTNIGKALSFTSELFDKLMISEDAAVVLLSDGLGDYHNESQWFKDHNIPIFTISLLGNTNEDILNSIADFTKGKYYKAYNEFDIIDAYFSILKSHLPYAIIYNTDNKSLKPGEKSVESFFVEPAMSKMIIRLFYENHIPNFNIIQPNGTLLSIASLKHLINDNYAFVEIPWPCAGGWQVQMESESTSISTNFWKLLVMGATNSDFQICSDFNEGSNQVELFPVVTDLSNEYHINKQYVKVYSPTGTVSNSENYSLPMFLRLNNGHGSYKIDIHTYGTIDGLPFQRYFTYSLYIKGGGLTPPTIKESYGNIALIELIGQTQNIGDKCYIYSLLPKEEVLIGKGRIVNIGESSCVVEFSELDGKITESGNYSIFFTPY
;
A
#
# COMPACT_ATOMS: atom_id res chain seq x y z
N MET A 1 17.92 -34.38 18.79
CA MET A 1 16.68 -33.56 18.84
C MET A 1 16.78 -32.31 19.73
N ASN A 2 17.51 -32.29 20.86
CA ASN A 2 17.52 -31.12 21.78
C ASN A 2 18.58 -30.01 21.55
N ARG A 3 19.36 -30.03 20.46
CA ARG A 3 20.41 -29.01 20.22
C ARG A 3 20.01 -27.85 19.31
N TYR A 4 19.04 -28.06 18.42
CA TYR A 4 18.58 -27.00 17.51
C TYR A 4 17.65 -26.00 18.20
N PHE A 5 16.80 -26.46 19.14
CA PHE A 5 15.88 -25.62 19.91
C PHE A 5 16.56 -24.55 20.79
N PHE A 6 17.77 -24.83 21.30
CA PHE A 6 18.53 -23.89 22.14
C PHE A 6 19.25 -22.78 21.35
N ILE A 7 19.50 -22.97 20.05
CA ILE A 7 20.10 -21.95 19.18
C ILE A 7 19.05 -20.88 18.79
N PHE A 8 17.78 -21.27 18.68
CA PHE A 8 16.66 -20.34 18.41
C PHE A 8 16.49 -19.26 19.48
N ILE A 9 16.65 -19.60 20.77
CA ILE A 9 16.43 -18.67 21.90
C ILE A 9 17.55 -17.63 22.03
N LEU A 10 18.80 -17.99 21.70
CA LEU A 10 19.96 -17.11 21.89
C LEU A 10 20.12 -16.04 20.80
N ILE A 11 19.62 -16.29 19.59
CA ILE A 11 19.62 -15.31 18.49
C ILE A 11 18.46 -14.31 18.66
N TRP A 12 17.34 -14.73 19.25
CA TRP A 12 16.14 -13.92 19.44
C TRP A 12 16.30 -12.75 20.43
N ILE A 13 17.22 -12.83 21.39
CA ILE A 13 17.50 -11.73 22.33
C ILE A 13 18.15 -10.52 21.64
N VAL A 14 18.70 -10.68 20.43
CA VAL A 14 19.55 -9.67 19.76
C VAL A 14 18.78 -8.80 18.74
N THR A 15 17.56 -9.16 18.32
CA THR A 15 16.82 -8.42 17.28
C THR A 15 15.37 -8.11 17.68
N LYS A 16 15.17 -7.21 18.65
CA LYS A 16 13.87 -6.53 18.82
C LYS A 16 13.77 -5.39 17.80
N GLY A 17 13.43 -5.74 16.56
CA GLY A 17 13.01 -4.80 15.52
C GLY A 17 11.49 -4.65 15.49
N THR A 18 11.01 -3.44 15.22
CA THR A 18 9.66 -2.91 15.44
C THR A 18 8.57 -3.35 14.45
N ALA A 19 8.56 -4.61 13.99
CA ALA A 19 7.48 -5.12 13.13
C ALA A 19 6.50 -5.97 13.95
N GLN A 20 5.23 -5.57 13.99
CA GLN A 20 4.17 -6.31 14.67
C GLN A 20 3.83 -7.58 13.87
N ASN A 21 4.42 -8.71 14.24
CA ASN A 21 4.23 -9.97 13.52
C ASN A 21 2.88 -10.59 13.92
N SER A 22 1.99 -10.81 12.95
CA SER A 22 0.69 -11.43 13.17
C SER A 22 0.62 -12.82 12.53
N ALA A 23 0.00 -13.78 13.22
CA ALA A 23 -0.29 -15.13 12.70
C ALA A 23 -1.75 -15.29 12.29
N VAL A 24 -2.06 -16.32 11.51
CA VAL A 24 -3.42 -16.77 11.20
C VAL A 24 -3.64 -18.14 11.82
N LEU A 25 -4.74 -18.31 12.55
CA LEU A 25 -5.21 -19.61 13.00
C LEU A 25 -6.49 -19.98 12.24
N LEU A 26 -6.41 -21.08 11.49
CA LEU A 26 -7.48 -21.64 10.67
C LEU A 26 -8.28 -22.67 11.48
N ILE A 27 -9.54 -22.37 11.79
CA ILE A 27 -10.39 -23.14 12.72
C ILE A 27 -11.54 -23.79 11.94
N HIS A 28 -11.52 -25.12 11.83
CA HIS A 28 -12.57 -25.87 11.13
C HIS A 28 -13.87 -25.95 11.95
N GLY A 29 -14.96 -26.37 11.29
CA GLY A 29 -16.27 -26.57 11.89
C GLY A 29 -16.48 -27.98 12.48
N MET A 30 -17.74 -28.26 12.83
CA MET A 30 -18.19 -29.59 13.25
C MET A 30 -17.93 -30.62 12.15
N ALA A 31 -17.50 -31.83 12.53
CA ALA A 31 -17.08 -32.92 11.63
C ALA A 31 -15.88 -32.61 10.69
N GLY A 32 -15.39 -31.37 10.64
CA GLY A 32 -14.20 -30.97 9.89
C GLY A 32 -12.88 -31.41 10.53
N ARG A 33 -11.77 -31.08 9.88
CA ARG A 33 -10.38 -31.25 10.35
C ARG A 33 -9.51 -30.12 9.80
N HIS A 34 -8.25 -30.07 10.18
CA HIS A 34 -7.30 -29.13 9.59
C HIS A 34 -7.27 -29.20 8.04
N THR A 35 -7.49 -30.38 7.46
CA THR A 35 -7.53 -30.60 6.01
C THR A 35 -8.68 -29.88 5.29
N THR A 36 -9.70 -29.41 6.03
CA THR A 36 -10.74 -28.52 5.49
C THR A 36 -10.14 -27.25 4.87
N TRP A 37 -8.91 -26.89 5.25
CA TRP A 37 -8.21 -25.71 4.76
C TRP A 37 -7.17 -26.02 3.67
N ASP A 38 -7.00 -27.27 3.22
CA ASP A 38 -5.91 -27.66 2.33
C ASP A 38 -5.87 -26.85 1.02
N GLU A 39 -7.04 -26.54 0.44
CA GLU A 39 -7.13 -25.70 -0.76
C GLU A 39 -6.69 -24.25 -0.49
N LEU A 40 -7.13 -23.65 0.61
CA LEU A 40 -6.69 -22.31 1.02
C LEU A 40 -5.19 -22.30 1.31
N ILE A 41 -4.69 -23.31 2.05
CA ILE A 41 -3.27 -23.46 2.37
C ILE A 41 -2.44 -23.60 1.10
N THR A 42 -2.92 -24.39 0.12
CA THR A 42 -2.27 -24.54 -1.19
C THR A 42 -2.25 -23.23 -1.97
N SER A 43 -3.28 -22.40 -1.83
CA SER A 43 -3.38 -21.10 -2.51
C SER A 43 -2.45 -20.02 -1.96
N PHE A 44 -1.81 -20.25 -0.81
CA PHE A 44 -0.71 -19.43 -0.30
C PHE A 44 0.54 -19.65 -1.16
N HIS A 45 0.52 -19.13 -2.38
CA HIS A 45 1.61 -19.19 -3.35
C HIS A 45 2.65 -18.06 -3.19
N SER A 46 2.46 -17.15 -2.23
CA SER A 46 3.29 -15.97 -2.02
C SER A 46 4.20 -16.08 -0.79
N SER A 47 5.29 -15.31 -0.77
CA SER A 47 6.21 -15.14 0.37
C SER A 47 5.58 -14.49 1.62
N GLU A 48 4.28 -14.16 1.58
CA GLU A 48 3.54 -13.50 2.66
C GLU A 48 2.86 -14.43 3.65
N TYR A 49 2.60 -15.69 3.28
CA TYR A 49 1.93 -16.64 4.16
C TYR A 49 2.74 -17.92 4.25
N LEU A 50 3.14 -18.29 5.45
CA LEU A 50 3.93 -19.50 5.68
C LEU A 50 3.14 -20.47 6.55
N TYR A 51 2.65 -21.55 5.95
CA TYR A 51 1.96 -22.61 6.70
C TYR A 51 2.93 -23.43 7.55
N MET A 52 2.89 -23.20 8.85
CA MET A 52 3.80 -23.79 9.82
C MET A 52 3.41 -25.22 10.19
N GLY A 53 2.12 -25.52 10.24
CA GLY A 53 1.62 -26.84 10.60
C GLY A 53 0.31 -26.81 11.36
N ASN A 54 -0.04 -27.96 11.91
CA ASN A 54 -1.30 -28.22 12.61
C ASN A 54 -1.08 -28.40 14.12
N PHE A 55 -2.04 -27.94 14.92
CA PHE A 55 -2.14 -28.26 16.34
C PHE A 55 -3.21 -29.31 16.60
N GLU A 56 -2.82 -30.46 17.15
CA GLU A 56 -3.75 -31.48 17.63
C GLU A 56 -3.98 -31.30 19.13
N VAL A 57 -5.22 -31.07 19.55
CA VAL A 57 -5.58 -30.77 20.94
C VAL A 57 -6.08 -32.03 21.66
N ASN A 58 -5.80 -32.15 22.96
CA ASN A 58 -6.33 -33.22 23.83
C ASN A 58 -7.03 -32.68 25.09
N ARG A 59 -7.77 -31.57 24.95
CA ARG A 59 -8.43 -30.74 25.98
C ARG A 59 -7.53 -29.96 26.92
N THR A 60 -6.42 -30.54 27.38
CA THR A 60 -5.56 -29.92 28.40
C THR A 60 -4.20 -29.48 27.86
N ASN A 61 -3.85 -29.98 26.67
CA ASN A 61 -2.60 -29.68 26.00
C ASN A 61 -2.79 -29.75 24.47
N CYS A 62 -1.81 -29.27 23.72
CA CYS A 62 -1.74 -29.41 22.27
C CYS A 62 -0.39 -29.99 21.85
N MET A 63 -0.40 -30.76 20.77
CA MET A 63 0.81 -31.20 20.06
C MET A 63 0.88 -30.46 18.72
N PHE A 64 2.05 -29.91 18.42
CA PHE A 64 2.30 -29.23 17.15
C PHE A 64 2.99 -30.17 16.17
N THR A 65 2.38 -30.37 15.01
CA THR A 65 2.92 -31.15 13.90
C THR A 65 3.33 -30.20 12.78
N SER A 66 4.63 -30.02 12.59
CA SER A 66 5.17 -29.13 11.56
C SER A 66 4.91 -29.67 10.15
N SER A 67 4.57 -28.78 9.21
CA SER A 67 4.51 -29.13 7.78
C SER A 67 5.93 -29.20 7.20
N GLY A 68 6.22 -30.17 6.34
CA GLY A 68 7.54 -30.34 5.69
C GLY A 68 7.95 -29.20 4.75
N ASN A 69 7.09 -28.21 4.53
CA ASN A 69 7.33 -27.04 3.69
C ASN A 69 7.94 -25.85 4.46
N GLY A 70 7.93 -25.86 5.79
CA GLY A 70 8.57 -24.84 6.62
C GLY A 70 10.01 -25.22 6.99
N SER A 71 10.99 -24.85 6.17
CA SER A 71 12.40 -25.04 6.57
C SER A 71 12.79 -24.04 7.67
N ALA A 72 13.66 -24.45 8.59
CA ALA A 72 14.17 -23.61 9.69
C ALA A 72 14.88 -22.32 9.21
N ASN A 73 15.28 -22.24 7.93
CA ASN A 73 15.86 -21.04 7.33
C ASN A 73 14.80 -20.03 6.83
N ALA A 74 13.51 -20.42 6.74
CA ALA A 74 12.43 -19.59 6.23
C ALA A 74 11.72 -18.74 7.29
N ILE A 75 12.05 -18.90 8.59
CA ILE A 75 11.46 -18.14 9.71
C ILE A 75 12.03 -16.71 9.79
N HIS A 76 12.91 -16.33 8.85
CA HIS A 76 13.48 -14.98 8.72
C HIS A 76 12.70 -14.06 7.77
N THR A 77 11.62 -14.53 7.13
CA THR A 77 10.85 -13.73 6.17
C THR A 77 9.71 -12.96 6.83
N LYS A 78 9.32 -11.81 6.25
CA LYS A 78 8.18 -10.95 6.65
C LYS A 78 6.80 -11.63 6.48
N ALA A 79 6.71 -12.96 6.53
CA ALA A 79 5.50 -13.73 6.28
C ALA A 79 4.60 -13.85 7.52
N HIS A 80 3.29 -13.75 7.32
CA HIS A 80 2.28 -14.18 8.29
C HIS A 80 2.35 -15.70 8.48
N LEU A 81 2.61 -16.11 9.72
CA LEU A 81 2.63 -17.54 10.06
C LEU A 81 1.19 -18.07 10.07
N VAL A 82 0.95 -19.18 9.38
CA VAL A 82 -0.37 -19.80 9.31
C VAL A 82 -0.35 -21.14 10.03
N PHE A 83 -1.34 -21.34 10.89
CA PHE A 83 -1.55 -22.55 11.66
C PHE A 83 -2.98 -23.05 11.46
N SER A 84 -3.16 -24.34 11.63
CA SER A 84 -4.48 -24.98 11.69
C SER A 84 -4.64 -25.72 13.03
N ILE A 85 -5.87 -26.10 13.34
CA ILE A 85 -6.24 -26.82 14.55
C ILE A 85 -7.00 -28.09 14.18
N ASP A 86 -6.77 -29.17 14.93
CA ASP A 86 -7.69 -30.28 15.13
C ASP A 86 -8.14 -30.29 16.60
N PHE A 87 -9.44 -30.05 16.82
CA PHE A 87 -10.05 -30.15 18.14
C PHE A 87 -9.96 -31.58 18.69
N SER A 88 -9.94 -31.73 20.02
CA SER A 88 -9.91 -33.07 20.64
C SER A 88 -11.18 -33.88 20.36
N ASP A 89 -12.32 -33.20 20.22
CA ASP A 89 -13.58 -33.76 19.76
C ASP A 89 -14.52 -32.65 19.26
N ASN A 90 -14.69 -32.53 17.94
CA ASN A 90 -15.55 -31.52 17.32
C ASN A 90 -17.01 -31.95 17.14
N GLN A 91 -17.41 -33.10 17.69
CA GLN A 91 -18.80 -33.60 17.64
C GLN A 91 -19.42 -33.72 19.03
N ASN A 92 -18.64 -33.84 20.10
CA ASN A 92 -19.17 -33.97 21.46
C ASN A 92 -18.83 -32.82 22.39
N LEU A 93 -17.89 -31.95 22.03
CA LEU A 93 -17.64 -30.70 22.76
C LEU A 93 -18.62 -29.61 22.35
N SER A 94 -18.99 -28.77 23.31
CA SER A 94 -19.61 -27.48 23.03
C SER A 94 -18.64 -26.55 22.33
N PHE A 95 -19.16 -25.58 21.58
CA PHE A 95 -18.31 -24.53 21.01
C PHE A 95 -17.63 -23.69 22.09
N ASN A 96 -18.15 -23.67 23.32
CA ASN A 96 -17.51 -23.02 24.45
C ASN A 96 -16.26 -23.78 24.89
N GLU A 97 -16.35 -25.11 25.05
CA GLU A 97 -15.19 -25.97 25.34
C GLU A 97 -14.18 -25.96 24.18
N GLN A 98 -14.64 -25.93 22.93
CA GLN A 98 -13.76 -25.71 21.77
C GLN A 98 -13.06 -24.33 21.84
N GLY A 99 -13.73 -23.30 22.36
CA GLY A 99 -13.12 -22.00 22.64
C GLY A 99 -11.97 -22.06 23.65
N ASP A 100 -12.06 -22.94 24.65
CA ASP A 100 -10.96 -23.21 25.59
C ASP A 100 -9.78 -23.89 24.87
N GLU A 101 -10.05 -24.78 23.91
CA GLU A 101 -9.01 -25.39 23.08
C GLU A 101 -8.33 -24.37 22.14
N VAL A 102 -9.09 -23.42 21.59
CA VAL A 102 -8.53 -22.27 20.84
C VAL A 102 -7.61 -21.43 21.72
N HIS A 103 -7.98 -21.19 22.99
CA HIS A 103 -7.12 -20.47 23.94
C HIS A 103 -5.76 -21.15 24.13
N LEU A 104 -5.75 -22.47 24.34
CA LEU A 104 -4.51 -23.24 24.52
C LEU A 104 -3.55 -23.10 23.33
N ILE A 105 -4.09 -23.05 22.11
CA ILE A 105 -3.29 -22.90 20.90
C ILE A 105 -2.78 -21.48 20.74
N ILE A 106 -3.60 -20.46 21.01
CA ILE A 106 -3.15 -19.07 20.92
C ILE A 106 -2.02 -18.82 21.93
N GLU A 107 -2.16 -19.28 23.17
CA GLU A 107 -1.08 -19.22 24.17
C GLU A 107 0.19 -19.91 23.68
N ARG A 108 0.05 -21.05 22.97
CA ARG A 108 1.19 -21.76 22.40
C ARG A 108 1.82 -21.01 21.23
N ILE A 109 1.02 -20.42 20.34
CA ILE A 109 1.50 -19.64 19.19
C ILE A 109 2.31 -18.44 19.68
N ILE A 110 1.74 -17.66 20.60
CA ILE A 110 2.39 -16.46 21.16
C ILE A 110 3.68 -16.81 21.91
N LYS A 111 3.69 -17.97 22.60
CA LYS A 111 4.86 -18.41 23.37
C LYS A 111 6.00 -18.97 22.52
N ASP A 112 5.68 -19.73 21.48
CA ASP A 112 6.66 -20.52 20.74
C ASP A 112 7.11 -19.86 19.42
N PHE A 113 6.37 -18.87 18.91
CA PHE A 113 6.62 -18.23 17.63
C PHE A 113 6.76 -16.72 17.79
N PRO A 114 7.48 -16.02 16.88
CA PRO A 114 7.68 -14.57 16.95
C PRO A 114 6.42 -13.83 16.47
N VAL A 115 5.33 -13.96 17.23
CA VAL A 115 3.99 -13.46 16.89
C VAL A 115 3.44 -12.68 18.08
N ASP A 116 2.96 -11.46 17.82
CA ASP A 116 2.35 -10.59 18.85
C ASP A 116 0.84 -10.79 18.95
N LYS A 117 0.19 -11.09 17.82
CA LYS A 117 -1.27 -11.25 17.72
C LYS A 117 -1.67 -12.30 16.70
N VAL A 118 -2.86 -12.88 16.89
CA VAL A 118 -3.42 -13.91 16.02
C VAL A 118 -4.71 -13.42 15.35
N VAL A 119 -4.84 -13.63 14.04
CA VAL A 119 -6.09 -13.52 13.30
C VAL A 119 -6.79 -14.86 13.34
N LEU A 120 -8.05 -14.88 13.78
CA LEU A 120 -8.86 -16.10 13.80
C LEU A 120 -9.69 -16.17 12.51
N MET A 121 -9.46 -17.18 11.67
CA MET A 121 -10.33 -17.48 10.53
C MET A 121 -11.04 -18.80 10.80
N ALA A 122 -12.36 -18.73 10.92
CA ALA A 122 -13.11 -19.82 11.52
C ALA A 122 -14.37 -20.17 10.72
N HIS A 123 -14.52 -21.45 10.39
CA HIS A 123 -15.64 -21.98 9.61
C HIS A 123 -16.73 -22.56 10.52
N SER A 124 -18.01 -22.32 10.18
CA SER A 124 -19.17 -22.96 10.80
C SER A 124 -19.13 -22.90 12.34
N MET A 125 -19.30 -24.02 13.05
CA MET A 125 -19.21 -24.09 14.52
C MET A 125 -17.87 -23.59 15.08
N GLY A 126 -16.77 -23.69 14.32
CA GLY A 126 -15.47 -23.14 14.70
C GLY A 126 -15.52 -21.62 14.87
N GLY A 127 -16.38 -20.92 14.12
CA GLY A 127 -16.60 -19.47 14.31
C GLY A 127 -17.34 -19.14 15.61
N LEU A 128 -18.19 -20.04 16.11
CA LEU A 128 -18.75 -19.92 17.46
C LEU A 128 -17.69 -20.18 18.52
N ALA A 129 -16.78 -21.13 18.29
CA ALA A 129 -15.65 -21.38 19.20
C ALA A 129 -14.69 -20.20 19.27
N ALA A 130 -14.36 -19.59 18.13
CA ALA A 130 -13.55 -18.37 18.08
C ALA A 130 -14.23 -17.20 18.83
N ARG A 131 -15.56 -17.05 18.69
CA ARG A 131 -16.32 -16.07 19.48
C ARG A 131 -16.27 -16.39 20.97
N ALA A 132 -16.52 -17.63 21.36
CA ALA A 132 -16.48 -18.06 22.76
C ALA A 132 -15.10 -17.79 23.39
N TYR A 133 -14.02 -18.04 22.65
CA TYR A 133 -12.66 -17.66 23.04
C TYR A 133 -12.54 -16.16 23.33
N ILE A 134 -12.91 -15.29 22.39
CA ILE A 134 -12.80 -13.82 22.55
C ILE A 134 -13.63 -13.36 23.77
N MET A 135 -14.80 -13.98 23.97
CA MET A 135 -15.71 -13.66 25.07
C MET A 135 -15.15 -14.08 26.45
N ASN A 136 -14.53 -15.26 26.53
CA ASN A 136 -14.04 -15.80 27.81
C ASN A 136 -12.65 -15.28 28.19
N TYR A 137 -11.80 -14.98 27.21
CA TYR A 137 -10.37 -14.66 27.42
C TYR A 137 -9.97 -13.25 26.97
N GLY A 138 -10.86 -12.52 26.28
CA GLY A 138 -10.62 -11.16 25.78
C GLY A 138 -9.90 -11.10 24.43
N GLU A 139 -9.81 -9.90 23.84
CA GLU A 139 -9.20 -9.69 22.52
C GLU A 139 -7.69 -9.37 22.53
N GLY A 140 -7.02 -9.37 23.68
CA GLY A 140 -5.65 -8.85 23.83
C GLY A 140 -4.63 -9.44 22.83
N ASN A 141 -4.71 -10.75 22.62
CA ASN A 141 -3.86 -11.50 21.70
C ASN A 141 -4.44 -11.62 20.27
N ILE A 142 -5.53 -10.92 19.97
CA ILE A 142 -6.25 -11.05 18.70
C ILE A 142 -6.09 -9.80 17.84
N ALA A 143 -5.74 -10.03 16.57
CA ALA A 143 -5.64 -9.01 15.53
C ALA A 143 -6.98 -8.83 14.80
N GLY A 144 -7.77 -9.89 14.63
CA GLY A 144 -9.13 -9.78 14.09
C GLY A 144 -9.83 -11.13 14.03
N LEU A 145 -11.13 -11.08 13.73
CA LEU A 145 -12.00 -12.25 13.58
C LEU A 145 -12.58 -12.30 12.17
N ILE A 146 -12.44 -13.45 11.53
CA ILE A 146 -13.04 -13.78 10.24
C ILE A 146 -13.92 -15.01 10.44
N THR A 147 -15.21 -14.88 10.22
CA THR A 147 -16.18 -15.97 10.34
C THR A 147 -16.67 -16.37 8.95
N VAL A 148 -16.73 -17.67 8.69
CA VAL A 148 -17.18 -18.22 7.41
C VAL A 148 -18.36 -19.13 7.67
N SER A 149 -19.52 -18.81 7.09
CA SER A 149 -20.76 -19.60 7.22
C SER A 149 -21.12 -19.97 8.68
N THR A 150 -20.76 -19.10 9.61
CA THR A 150 -20.89 -19.38 11.05
C THR A 150 -22.34 -19.18 11.50
N PRO A 151 -22.97 -20.17 12.17
CA PRO A 151 -24.35 -20.06 12.66
C PRO A 151 -24.41 -19.18 13.93
N HIS A 152 -24.17 -17.88 13.78
CA HIS A 152 -24.14 -16.92 14.88
C HIS A 152 -25.42 -16.85 15.71
N LEU A 153 -26.59 -17.16 15.14
CA LEU A 153 -27.88 -17.31 15.84
C LEU A 153 -28.28 -18.78 16.11
N GLY A 154 -27.34 -19.70 15.96
CA GLY A 154 -27.59 -21.14 16.06
C GLY A 154 -28.11 -21.72 14.74
N SER A 155 -28.31 -23.03 14.74
CA SER A 155 -28.86 -23.81 13.63
C SER A 155 -30.06 -24.61 14.09
N TYR A 156 -31.10 -24.62 13.26
CA TYR A 156 -32.28 -25.45 13.51
C TYR A 156 -31.99 -26.96 13.44
N LEU A 157 -30.78 -27.38 13.01
CA LEU A 157 -30.33 -28.77 13.17
C LEU A 157 -30.33 -29.22 14.63
N GLY A 158 -30.08 -28.31 15.58
CA GLY A 158 -30.07 -28.66 16.99
C GLY A 158 -31.36 -29.34 17.45
N TYR A 159 -32.49 -28.90 16.90
CA TYR A 159 -33.80 -29.48 17.20
C TYR A 159 -34.02 -30.87 16.61
N LEU A 160 -33.26 -31.30 15.59
CA LEU A 160 -33.48 -32.62 14.96
C LEU A 160 -33.19 -33.78 15.93
N ARG A 161 -32.36 -33.57 16.94
CA ARG A 161 -32.05 -34.58 17.97
C ARG A 161 -33.25 -34.93 18.85
N GLU A 162 -34.22 -34.02 19.01
CA GLU A 162 -35.44 -34.29 19.78
C GLU A 162 -36.48 -35.14 19.01
N LEU A 163 -36.20 -35.51 17.75
CA LEU A 163 -37.01 -36.46 16.98
C LEU A 163 -36.71 -37.90 17.43
N ASN A 164 -37.70 -38.58 18.01
CA ASN A 164 -37.54 -39.96 18.47
C ASN A 164 -37.27 -40.92 17.29
N LYS A 165 -36.18 -41.71 17.37
CA LYS A 165 -35.71 -42.71 16.39
C LYS A 165 -36.77 -43.72 15.92
N SER A 166 -37.91 -43.79 16.59
CA SER A 166 -39.02 -44.70 16.24
C SER A 166 -40.05 -44.13 15.26
N CYS A 167 -39.92 -42.88 14.79
CA CYS A 167 -40.83 -42.21 13.84
C CYS A 167 -42.33 -42.33 14.18
N LYS A 168 -42.70 -42.44 15.46
CA LYS A 168 -44.11 -42.63 15.85
C LYS A 168 -44.74 -41.43 16.55
N MET A 169 -43.98 -40.54 17.20
CA MET A 169 -44.51 -39.29 17.76
C MET A 169 -43.39 -38.24 17.91
N ILE A 170 -43.74 -36.95 17.72
CA ILE A 170 -42.98 -35.81 18.24
C ILE A 170 -42.84 -36.03 19.76
N ASN A 171 -41.67 -35.77 20.35
CA ASN A 171 -41.51 -35.77 21.80
C ASN A 171 -42.62 -34.91 22.42
N PRO A 172 -43.48 -35.42 23.33
CA PRO A 172 -44.53 -34.60 23.92
C PRO A 172 -44.00 -33.39 24.71
N ASN A 173 -42.71 -33.41 25.08
CA ASN A 173 -41.98 -32.30 25.69
C ASN A 173 -41.18 -31.45 24.68
N ALA A 174 -41.35 -31.69 23.38
CA ALA A 174 -40.75 -30.91 22.30
C ALA A 174 -41.02 -29.42 22.48
N LYS A 175 -39.99 -28.60 22.31
CA LYS A 175 -40.14 -27.14 22.36
C LYS A 175 -41.15 -26.66 21.29
N PRO A 176 -42.04 -25.69 21.60
CA PRO A 176 -43.01 -25.16 20.63
C PRO A 176 -42.38 -24.63 19.34
N ALA A 177 -41.17 -24.08 19.42
CA ALA A 177 -40.38 -23.63 18.26
C ALA A 177 -40.05 -24.78 17.30
N MET A 178 -39.70 -25.96 17.83
CA MET A 178 -39.48 -27.17 17.04
C MET A 178 -40.77 -27.67 16.40
N ILE A 179 -41.88 -27.72 17.14
CA ILE A 179 -43.18 -28.18 16.61
C ILE A 179 -43.59 -27.32 15.40
N ASN A 180 -43.37 -26.01 15.48
CA ASN A 180 -43.63 -25.10 14.38
C ASN A 180 -42.62 -25.24 13.21
N PHE A 181 -41.33 -25.43 13.50
CA PHE A 181 -40.31 -25.71 12.49
C PHE A 181 -40.64 -26.97 11.66
N LEU A 182 -40.95 -28.07 12.34
CA LEU A 182 -41.34 -29.34 11.73
C LEU A 182 -42.64 -29.18 10.93
N ARG A 183 -43.66 -28.50 11.46
CA ARG A 183 -44.92 -28.25 10.73
C ARG A 183 -44.75 -27.48 9.42
N LEU A 184 -43.70 -26.67 9.28
CA LEU A 184 -43.48 -25.80 8.12
C LEU A 184 -42.46 -26.35 7.13
N THR A 185 -41.53 -27.20 7.57
CA THR A 185 -40.58 -27.93 6.69
C THR A 185 -41.16 -29.25 6.17
N ILE A 186 -42.02 -29.93 6.93
CA ILE A 186 -42.63 -31.23 6.58
C ILE A 186 -43.71 -31.20 5.47
N PRO A 187 -44.39 -30.08 5.11
CA PRO A 187 -45.27 -30.05 3.93
C PRO A 187 -44.53 -30.26 2.60
N ALA A 188 -43.23 -29.93 2.52
CA ALA A 188 -42.39 -30.18 1.34
C ALA A 188 -41.86 -31.62 1.27
N PHE A 189 -41.87 -32.35 2.39
CA PHE A 189 -41.49 -33.76 2.51
C PHE A 189 -42.66 -34.73 2.28
N HIS A 190 -43.87 -34.22 2.02
CA HIS A 190 -45.11 -35.01 1.93
C HIS A 190 -45.13 -36.08 0.82
N ASN A 191 -44.23 -36.01 -0.16
CA ASN A 191 -44.15 -37.01 -1.24
C ASN A 191 -43.23 -38.21 -0.93
N TYR A 192 -42.51 -38.22 0.19
CA TYR A 192 -41.68 -39.35 0.63
C TYR A 192 -42.05 -39.77 2.06
N TYR A 193 -43.27 -40.29 2.24
CA TYR A 193 -43.63 -40.96 3.49
C TYR A 193 -43.15 -42.41 3.48
N CYS A 194 -42.21 -42.70 4.38
CA CYS A 194 -42.25 -43.79 5.36
C CYS A 194 -40.90 -44.09 6.02
N ASP A 195 -39.85 -43.31 5.75
CA ASP A 195 -38.54 -43.58 6.33
C ASP A 195 -37.75 -42.30 6.66
N LEU A 196 -38.22 -41.54 7.66
CA LEU A 196 -37.51 -40.35 8.16
C LEU A 196 -36.11 -40.71 8.69
N SER A 197 -35.89 -41.97 9.09
CA SER A 197 -34.56 -42.49 9.42
C SER A 197 -33.63 -42.46 8.20
N LYS A 198 -34.09 -42.87 7.01
CA LYS A 198 -33.34 -42.72 5.76
C LYS A 198 -33.16 -41.26 5.33
N SER A 199 -34.10 -40.36 5.64
CA SER A 199 -33.95 -38.93 5.33
C SER A 199 -32.94 -38.23 6.25
N LEU A 200 -32.88 -38.64 7.52
CA LEU A 200 -31.86 -38.19 8.48
C LEU A 200 -30.49 -38.79 8.17
N ASP A 201 -30.45 -40.08 7.79
CA ASP A 201 -29.26 -40.72 7.22
C ASP A 201 -28.85 -40.01 5.93
N LEU A 202 -29.79 -39.58 5.07
CA LEU A 202 -29.50 -38.82 3.85
C LEU A 202 -28.91 -37.43 4.16
N ILE A 203 -29.38 -36.74 5.21
CA ILE A 203 -28.77 -35.48 5.67
C ILE A 203 -27.36 -35.74 6.20
N GLY A 204 -27.15 -36.78 7.00
CA GLY A 204 -25.81 -37.22 7.45
C GLY A 204 -24.92 -37.78 6.33
N THR A 205 -25.49 -38.28 5.23
CA THR A 205 -24.77 -38.80 4.06
C THR A 205 -24.44 -37.69 3.06
N LEU A 206 -25.29 -36.65 2.96
CA LEU A 206 -25.03 -35.43 2.19
C LEU A 206 -23.94 -34.56 2.83
N TYR A 207 -23.75 -34.69 4.15
CA TYR A 207 -22.73 -34.02 4.94
C TYR A 207 -21.82 -35.06 5.60
N VAL A 208 -20.91 -35.60 4.79
CA VAL A 208 -19.97 -36.67 5.15
C VAL A 208 -19.36 -36.42 6.52
N GLY A 209 -19.66 -37.27 7.50
CA GLY A 209 -19.05 -37.25 8.84
C GLY A 209 -19.84 -36.55 9.94
N LEU A 210 -20.99 -35.93 9.64
CA LEU A 210 -21.86 -35.32 10.65
C LEU A 210 -22.70 -36.38 11.39
N ASP A 211 -22.42 -36.59 12.68
CA ASP A 211 -23.31 -37.33 13.57
C ASP A 211 -24.40 -36.40 14.15
N ILE A 212 -25.62 -36.53 13.63
CA ILE A 212 -26.78 -35.74 14.08
C ILE A 212 -27.20 -36.03 15.53
N ASP A 213 -26.78 -37.16 16.10
CA ASP A 213 -27.05 -37.52 17.50
C ASP A 213 -25.99 -36.95 18.47
N SER A 214 -24.93 -36.36 17.92
CA SER A 214 -23.80 -35.84 18.69
C SER A 214 -24.21 -34.68 19.60
N LYS A 215 -23.48 -34.51 20.71
CA LYS A 215 -23.80 -33.45 21.68
C LYS A 215 -23.58 -32.05 21.09
N ALA A 216 -22.62 -31.88 20.19
CA ALA A 216 -22.32 -30.63 19.51
C ALA A 216 -23.56 -30.04 18.83
N VAL A 217 -24.36 -30.89 18.18
CA VAL A 217 -25.58 -30.47 17.47
C VAL A 217 -26.59 -29.82 18.41
N SER A 218 -26.81 -30.37 19.62
CA SER A 218 -27.75 -29.77 20.58
C SER A 218 -27.31 -28.39 21.07
N TYR A 219 -26.00 -28.11 21.12
CA TYR A 219 -25.52 -26.78 21.50
C TYR A 219 -25.84 -25.72 20.44
N LEU A 220 -26.08 -26.13 19.18
CA LEU A 220 -26.46 -25.22 18.11
C LEU A 220 -27.94 -24.83 18.13
N GLU A 221 -28.78 -25.41 19.00
CA GLU A 221 -30.16 -24.95 19.16
C GLU A 221 -30.16 -23.43 19.43
N PRO A 222 -30.91 -22.61 18.68
CA PRO A 222 -30.93 -21.16 18.87
C PRO A 222 -31.24 -20.70 20.30
N ASP A 223 -31.93 -21.54 21.09
CA ASP A 223 -32.30 -21.34 22.48
C ASP A 223 -31.57 -22.30 23.46
N SER A 224 -30.45 -22.91 23.06
CA SER A 224 -29.56 -23.64 23.96
C SER A 224 -28.97 -22.71 25.02
N GLU A 225 -28.59 -23.26 26.18
CA GLU A 225 -27.94 -22.47 27.23
C GLU A 225 -26.64 -21.84 26.72
N GLU A 226 -25.90 -22.56 25.87
CA GLU A 226 -24.65 -22.13 25.25
C GLU A 226 -24.84 -20.97 24.28
N MET A 227 -25.85 -21.02 23.40
CA MET A 227 -26.15 -19.91 22.47
C MET A 227 -26.64 -18.69 23.23
N LEU A 228 -27.53 -18.88 24.20
CA LEU A 228 -28.03 -17.80 25.06
C LEU A 228 -26.92 -17.14 25.88
N ALA A 229 -25.93 -17.91 26.34
CA ALA A 229 -24.75 -17.39 27.03
C ALA A 229 -23.88 -16.53 26.08
N LEU A 230 -23.71 -16.97 24.84
CA LEU A 230 -22.92 -16.25 23.84
C LEU A 230 -23.60 -14.94 23.38
N TYR A 231 -24.93 -14.90 23.30
CA TYR A 231 -25.67 -13.67 22.98
C TYR A 231 -25.52 -12.60 24.06
N LYS A 232 -25.42 -12.99 25.33
CA LYS A 232 -25.51 -12.08 26.48
C LYS A 232 -24.29 -11.20 26.72
N GLN A 233 -23.22 -11.35 25.93
CA GLN A 233 -21.94 -10.71 26.18
C GLN A 233 -21.67 -9.56 25.20
N ILE A 234 -21.05 -8.49 25.70
CA ILE A 234 -20.68 -7.30 24.90
C ILE A 234 -19.44 -7.64 24.09
N PHE A 235 -19.53 -7.49 22.77
CA PHE A 235 -18.41 -7.78 21.88
C PHE A 235 -17.41 -6.60 21.81
N PRO A 236 -16.09 -6.86 21.67
CA PRO A 236 -15.05 -5.83 21.58
C PRO A 236 -15.30 -4.76 20.51
N LYS A 237 -15.12 -3.49 20.88
CA LYS A 237 -15.39 -2.33 20.00
C LYS A 237 -14.41 -2.20 18.83
N ASN A 238 -13.11 -2.38 19.12
CA ASN A 238 -12.04 -2.03 18.18
C ASN A 238 -11.47 -3.25 17.43
N LEU A 239 -12.07 -4.42 17.61
CA LEU A 239 -11.60 -5.63 16.93
C LEU A 239 -12.11 -5.64 15.48
N PRO A 240 -11.24 -5.71 14.45
CA PRO A 240 -11.67 -5.90 13.07
C PRO A 240 -12.43 -7.22 12.92
N VAL A 241 -13.66 -7.16 12.41
CA VAL A 241 -14.50 -8.33 12.15
C VAL A 241 -14.91 -8.38 10.68
N VAL A 242 -14.70 -9.53 10.05
CA VAL A 242 -15.23 -9.87 8.72
C VAL A 242 -16.13 -11.09 8.83
N ASN A 243 -17.35 -10.96 8.31
CA ASN A 243 -18.34 -12.01 8.31
C ASN A 243 -18.63 -12.45 6.87
N VAL A 244 -18.19 -13.65 6.52
CA VAL A 244 -18.34 -14.26 5.20
C VAL A 244 -19.60 -15.14 5.20
N ILE A 245 -20.61 -14.72 4.44
CA ILE A 245 -21.95 -15.31 4.39
C ILE A 245 -22.12 -16.12 3.09
N SER A 246 -22.50 -17.39 3.22
CA SER A 246 -22.85 -18.26 2.10
C SER A 246 -24.33 -18.10 1.71
N ASN A 247 -24.62 -17.81 0.44
CA ASN A 247 -26.01 -17.64 -0.04
C ASN A 247 -26.23 -18.22 -1.46
N TRP A 248 -27.35 -18.92 -1.67
CA TRP A 248 -27.77 -19.55 -2.93
C TRP A 248 -28.51 -18.59 -3.90
N GLU A 249 -29.16 -17.52 -3.41
CA GLU A 249 -30.01 -16.65 -4.25
C GLU A 249 -29.29 -15.49 -4.96
N VAL A 250 -27.99 -15.30 -4.73
CA VAL A 250 -27.24 -14.16 -5.32
C VAL A 250 -27.22 -14.21 -6.86
N GLU A 251 -27.54 -15.36 -7.48
CA GLU A 251 -27.68 -15.47 -8.93
C GLU A 251 -28.84 -14.66 -9.54
N ARG A 252 -29.90 -14.30 -8.80
CA ARG A 252 -31.10 -13.72 -9.44
C ARG A 252 -31.29 -12.21 -9.30
N ASN A 253 -30.80 -11.55 -8.26
CA ASN A 253 -31.17 -10.14 -8.00
C ASN A 253 -30.09 -9.21 -7.42
N MET A 254 -28.87 -9.67 -7.12
CA MET A 254 -27.80 -8.79 -6.61
C MET A 254 -26.51 -8.96 -7.41
N LYS A 255 -25.89 -7.82 -7.78
CA LYS A 255 -24.62 -7.78 -8.51
C LYS A 255 -23.54 -8.49 -7.68
N LYS A 256 -22.95 -9.55 -8.25
CA LYS A 256 -21.79 -10.28 -7.72
C LYS A 256 -20.68 -9.31 -7.28
N ASP A 257 -20.00 -9.66 -6.19
CA ASP A 257 -18.69 -9.12 -5.77
C ASP A 257 -18.64 -7.77 -5.01
N LYS A 258 -19.71 -7.36 -4.31
CA LYS A 258 -19.65 -6.17 -3.44
C LYS A 258 -19.20 -6.49 -2.01
N LEU A 259 -18.08 -5.88 -1.59
CA LEU A 259 -17.79 -5.59 -0.18
C LEU A 259 -18.75 -4.49 0.27
N GLU A 260 -19.70 -4.82 1.13
CA GLU A 260 -20.54 -3.81 1.79
C GLU A 260 -20.05 -3.61 3.23
N SER A 261 -19.49 -2.43 3.52
CA SER A 261 -19.26 -1.99 4.89
C SER A 261 -20.55 -1.38 5.42
N ILE A 262 -21.17 -2.04 6.41
CA ILE A 262 -22.35 -1.50 7.08
C ILE A 262 -21.89 -0.97 8.44
N THR A 263 -21.78 0.35 8.56
CA THR A 263 -21.62 1.04 9.84
C THR A 263 -23.02 1.38 10.35
N ILE A 264 -23.43 0.85 11.49
CA ILE A 264 -24.77 1.10 12.06
C ILE A 264 -24.59 1.94 13.33
N SER A 265 -25.24 3.09 13.40
CA SER A 265 -25.33 3.86 14.64
C SER A 265 -26.50 3.37 15.50
N MET A 266 -26.33 3.44 16.83
CA MET A 266 -27.29 2.95 17.83
C MET A 266 -28.75 3.44 17.66
N GLN A 267 -28.98 4.57 16.99
CA GLN A 267 -30.31 5.18 16.89
C GLN A 267 -31.29 4.39 16.00
N GLN A 268 -30.80 3.50 15.14
CA GLN A 268 -31.65 2.69 14.24
C GLN A 268 -32.10 1.34 14.84
N LEU A 269 -31.48 0.88 15.93
CA LEU A 269 -31.64 -0.49 16.43
C LEU A 269 -32.66 -0.62 17.58
N ASN A 270 -33.02 0.48 18.24
CA ASN A 270 -33.76 0.42 19.51
C ASN A 270 -35.26 0.09 19.38
N ASP A 271 -35.86 0.19 18.19
CA ASP A 271 -37.33 0.14 18.08
C ASP A 271 -37.91 -1.14 17.47
N ASN A 272 -37.12 -2.02 16.81
CA ASN A 272 -37.73 -3.09 15.98
C ASN A 272 -37.22 -4.55 16.12
N TYR A 273 -36.05 -4.85 16.71
CA TYR A 273 -35.49 -6.22 16.55
C TYR A 273 -35.32 -7.05 17.83
N ILE A 274 -35.22 -6.44 19.02
CA ILE A 274 -35.08 -7.19 20.28
C ILE A 274 -36.46 -7.66 20.79
N SER A 275 -37.57 -7.09 20.33
CA SER A 275 -38.93 -7.52 20.66
C SER A 275 -39.51 -8.60 19.73
N GLU A 276 -38.82 -8.96 18.63
CA GLU A 276 -39.30 -9.92 17.62
C GLU A 276 -38.28 -11.04 17.27
N ALA A 277 -37.44 -11.47 18.21
CA ALA A 277 -36.80 -12.77 18.08
C ALA A 277 -37.87 -13.85 18.36
N PRO A 278 -38.53 -14.37 17.31
CA PRO A 278 -37.88 -15.26 16.35
C PRO A 278 -38.10 -14.83 14.89
N ILE A 279 -37.13 -15.13 14.02
CA ILE A 279 -37.34 -15.20 12.57
C ILE A 279 -38.70 -15.87 12.33
N ASN A 280 -39.63 -15.16 11.67
CA ASN A 280 -40.93 -15.71 11.32
C ASN A 280 -40.71 -17.10 10.71
N ILE A 281 -41.35 -18.10 11.31
CA ILE A 281 -41.06 -19.51 11.05
C ILE A 281 -41.40 -19.88 9.59
N ALA A 282 -42.33 -19.14 8.95
CA ALA A 282 -42.60 -19.25 7.52
C ALA A 282 -41.42 -18.76 6.64
N SER A 283 -40.72 -17.72 7.08
CA SER A 283 -39.50 -17.21 6.46
C SER A 283 -38.33 -18.18 6.64
N ALA A 284 -38.20 -18.80 7.82
CA ALA A 284 -37.20 -19.83 8.09
C ALA A 284 -37.38 -21.09 7.21
N ALA A 285 -38.63 -21.54 7.02
CA ALA A 285 -38.95 -22.70 6.18
C ALA A 285 -38.75 -22.46 4.68
N LEU A 286 -39.02 -21.25 4.17
CA LEU A 286 -38.61 -20.87 2.81
C LEU A 286 -37.08 -20.86 2.70
N GLN A 287 -36.36 -20.27 3.66
CA GLN A 287 -34.90 -20.11 3.61
C GLN A 287 -34.12 -21.44 3.65
N ILE A 288 -34.64 -22.49 4.26
CA ILE A 288 -34.04 -23.85 4.25
C ILE A 288 -34.03 -24.46 2.85
N LYS A 289 -34.97 -24.08 1.98
CA LYS A 289 -35.02 -24.51 0.58
C LYS A 289 -33.99 -23.78 -0.30
N TYR A 290 -33.43 -22.67 0.17
CA TYR A 290 -32.63 -21.71 -0.61
C TYR A 290 -31.31 -21.32 0.09
N THR A 291 -30.77 -22.17 0.97
CA THR A 291 -29.46 -22.03 1.63
C THR A 291 -28.68 -23.33 1.48
N ASP A 292 -27.48 -23.46 2.07
CA ASP A 292 -26.77 -24.76 2.13
C ASP A 292 -27.64 -25.89 2.76
N GLY A 293 -28.75 -25.52 3.39
CA GLY A 293 -29.81 -26.40 3.88
C GLY A 293 -29.77 -26.58 5.39
N ILE A 294 -28.80 -25.96 6.08
CA ILE A 294 -28.50 -26.21 7.49
C ILE A 294 -28.34 -24.90 8.30
N VAL A 295 -27.70 -23.88 7.73
CA VAL A 295 -27.54 -22.56 8.36
C VAL A 295 -28.22 -21.49 7.51
N SER A 296 -29.26 -20.85 8.05
CA SER A 296 -29.96 -19.80 7.31
C SER A 296 -29.08 -18.56 7.14
N VAL A 297 -29.20 -17.84 6.02
CA VAL A 297 -28.47 -16.57 5.79
C VAL A 297 -28.66 -15.60 6.98
N PRO A 298 -29.88 -15.42 7.56
CA PRO A 298 -30.05 -14.64 8.78
C PRO A 298 -29.19 -15.11 9.96
N ALA A 299 -29.10 -16.42 10.17
CA ALA A 299 -28.32 -16.98 11.26
C ALA A 299 -26.81 -16.73 11.09
N GLN A 300 -26.36 -16.47 9.87
CA GLN A 300 -24.96 -16.13 9.58
C GLN A 300 -24.63 -14.66 9.84
N TYR A 301 -25.59 -13.76 10.12
CA TYR A 301 -25.26 -12.36 10.40
C TYR A 301 -24.80 -12.16 11.84
N MET A 302 -23.48 -11.99 12.04
CA MET A 302 -22.93 -11.73 13.37
C MET A 302 -23.55 -10.50 14.04
N LYS A 303 -23.87 -9.46 13.27
CA LYS A 303 -24.52 -8.22 13.76
C LYS A 303 -25.86 -8.47 14.46
N MET A 304 -26.53 -9.59 14.18
CA MET A 304 -27.81 -9.95 14.81
C MET A 304 -27.63 -10.70 16.13
N ALA A 305 -26.42 -11.17 16.43
CA ALA A 305 -26.12 -12.13 17.49
C ALA A 305 -25.21 -11.60 18.61
N VAL A 306 -24.88 -10.30 18.60
CA VAL A 306 -24.02 -9.66 19.60
C VAL A 306 -24.79 -8.56 20.34
N ILE A 307 -24.60 -8.45 21.66
CA ILE A 307 -25.20 -7.37 22.44
C ILE A 307 -24.37 -6.09 22.27
N ASN A 308 -25.07 -5.03 21.83
CA ASN A 308 -24.49 -3.72 21.55
C ASN A 308 -24.38 -2.86 22.81
N GLY A 309 -23.19 -2.86 23.42
CA GLY A 309 -22.75 -1.80 24.33
C GLY A 309 -21.93 -0.70 23.63
N ASN A 310 -21.49 -0.92 22.38
CA ASN A 310 -20.57 -0.06 21.62
C ASN A 310 -20.92 -0.09 20.11
N ASP A 311 -20.54 0.95 19.35
CA ASP A 311 -20.56 0.92 17.88
C ASP A 311 -19.47 -0.03 17.35
N ILE A 312 -19.86 -1.18 16.79
CA ILE A 312 -18.94 -2.18 16.20
C ILE A 312 -19.08 -2.13 14.68
N THR A 313 -17.95 -2.11 13.97
CA THR A 313 -17.94 -2.22 12.50
C THR A 313 -17.73 -3.67 12.09
N ILE A 314 -18.73 -4.29 11.47
CA ILE A 314 -18.64 -5.65 10.92
C ILE A 314 -18.69 -5.56 9.40
N LYS A 315 -17.62 -6.00 8.72
CA LYS A 315 -17.60 -6.09 7.27
C LYS A 315 -18.26 -7.38 6.82
N THR A 316 -19.16 -7.33 5.85
CA THR A 316 -19.84 -8.54 5.34
C THR A 316 -19.40 -8.82 3.91
N ILE A 317 -19.04 -10.08 3.64
CA ILE A 317 -18.71 -10.58 2.30
C ILE A 317 -19.68 -11.71 1.97
N TYR A 318 -20.19 -11.74 0.75
CA TYR A 318 -21.11 -12.78 0.30
C TYR A 318 -20.41 -13.73 -0.66
N THR A 319 -20.58 -15.04 -0.46
CA THR A 319 -20.07 -16.07 -1.37
C THR A 319 -21.19 -16.96 -1.89
N ASN A 320 -20.95 -17.54 -3.07
CA ASN A 320 -21.90 -18.44 -3.71
C ASN A 320 -21.65 -19.87 -3.24
N ARG A 321 -22.30 -20.23 -2.13
CA ARG A 321 -22.22 -21.53 -1.43
C ARG A 321 -20.80 -21.82 -0.96
N PHE A 322 -20.60 -21.79 0.36
CA PHE A 322 -19.34 -22.26 0.92
C PHE A 322 -19.23 -23.76 0.65
N HIS A 323 -18.21 -24.14 -0.11
CA HIS A 323 -17.87 -25.52 -0.33
C HIS A 323 -16.57 -25.77 0.42
N GLU A 324 -16.62 -26.57 1.49
CA GLU A 324 -15.46 -26.98 2.28
C GLU A 324 -14.32 -27.59 1.42
N GLU A 325 -14.61 -27.97 0.17
CA GLU A 325 -13.69 -28.55 -0.81
C GLU A 325 -13.70 -27.80 -2.17
N SER A 326 -13.99 -26.49 -2.20
CA SER A 326 -13.85 -25.75 -3.47
C SER A 326 -13.11 -24.41 -3.39
N ASN A 327 -12.18 -24.26 -4.34
CA ASN A 327 -11.37 -23.06 -4.58
C ASN A 327 -12.17 -21.76 -4.85
N LYS A 328 -13.50 -21.82 -4.93
CA LYS A 328 -14.36 -20.67 -5.28
C LYS A 328 -14.46 -19.63 -4.17
N ASP A 329 -14.29 -20.02 -2.91
CA ASP A 329 -14.41 -19.13 -1.76
C ASP A 329 -13.07 -18.50 -1.32
N ILE A 330 -11.95 -18.98 -1.88
CA ILE A 330 -10.59 -18.49 -1.59
C ILE A 330 -10.46 -16.97 -1.79
N PRO A 331 -10.97 -16.36 -2.89
CA PRO A 331 -10.87 -14.91 -3.06
C PRO A 331 -11.52 -14.12 -1.90
N ALA A 332 -12.65 -14.58 -1.38
CA ALA A 332 -13.35 -13.94 -0.26
C ALA A 332 -12.56 -14.11 1.06
N MET A 333 -11.98 -15.28 1.29
CA MET A 333 -11.14 -15.55 2.47
C MET A 333 -9.85 -14.72 2.46
N MET A 334 -9.17 -14.66 1.31
CA MET A 334 -7.99 -13.81 1.14
C MET A 334 -8.33 -12.32 1.32
N GLN A 335 -9.43 -11.86 0.71
CA GLN A 335 -9.92 -10.49 0.90
C GLN A 335 -10.23 -10.17 2.36
N SER A 336 -10.71 -11.15 3.13
CA SER A 336 -10.98 -11.00 4.57
C SER A 336 -9.70 -10.84 5.39
N LEU A 337 -8.71 -11.73 5.17
CA LEU A 337 -7.38 -11.65 5.81
C LEU A 337 -6.74 -10.31 5.55
N ASN A 338 -6.75 -9.89 4.29
CA ASN A 338 -6.17 -8.63 3.85
C ASN A 338 -6.82 -7.42 4.52
N TYR A 339 -8.14 -7.41 4.67
CA TYR A 339 -8.83 -6.35 5.41
C TYR A 339 -8.39 -6.32 6.86
N VAL A 340 -8.33 -7.47 7.54
CA VAL A 340 -7.90 -7.54 8.94
C VAL A 340 -6.47 -7.06 9.09
N PHE A 341 -5.54 -7.54 8.26
CA PHE A 341 -4.15 -7.08 8.32
C PHE A 341 -4.02 -5.58 8.04
N SER A 342 -4.77 -5.02 7.07
CA SER A 342 -4.77 -3.58 6.80
C SER A 342 -5.19 -2.71 7.99
N LYS A 343 -5.97 -3.27 8.92
CA LYS A 343 -6.39 -2.59 10.16
C LYS A 343 -5.37 -2.74 11.29
N ASN A 344 -4.47 -3.70 11.20
CA ASN A 344 -3.45 -3.99 12.21
C ASN A 344 -2.05 -3.54 11.80
N THR A 345 -1.81 -3.28 10.51
CA THR A 345 -0.64 -2.54 10.06
C THR A 345 -0.74 -1.11 10.61
N SER A 346 0.00 -0.81 11.68
CA SER A 346 0.41 0.57 11.94
C SER A 346 1.34 0.95 10.78
N SER A 347 0.77 1.36 9.65
CA SER A 347 1.59 2.12 8.71
C SER A 347 1.96 3.40 9.44
N LYS A 348 3.25 3.66 9.62
CA LYS A 348 3.74 5.03 9.80
C LYS A 348 3.12 5.81 8.65
N LYS A 349 2.10 6.61 8.94
CA LYS A 349 1.46 7.44 7.92
C LYS A 349 2.28 8.73 7.87
N ALA A 350 2.86 9.02 6.71
CA ALA A 350 3.71 10.20 6.57
C ALA A 350 2.89 11.49 6.75
N SER A 351 3.48 12.53 7.31
CA SER A 351 2.92 13.89 7.26
C SER A 351 3.60 14.67 6.15
N ILE A 352 2.84 15.29 5.23
CA ILE A 352 3.43 15.99 4.08
C ILE A 352 2.95 17.45 4.06
N ALA A 353 3.90 18.38 3.97
CA ALA A 353 3.61 19.78 3.69
C ALA A 353 3.88 20.11 2.23
N PHE A 354 2.89 20.69 1.55
CA PHE A 354 3.00 21.27 0.23
C PHE A 354 3.09 22.78 0.37
N ILE A 355 4.26 23.35 0.06
CA ILE A 355 4.48 24.79 0.01
C ILE A 355 4.36 25.22 -1.46
N ILE A 356 3.32 25.98 -1.77
CA ILE A 356 2.91 26.31 -3.13
C ILE A 356 3.09 27.81 -3.36
N ASP A 357 3.95 28.13 -4.32
CA ASP A 357 4.18 29.49 -4.78
C ASP A 357 2.92 30.04 -5.48
N SER A 358 2.48 31.20 -5.02
CA SER A 358 1.38 31.98 -5.58
C SER A 358 1.82 33.36 -6.04
N SER A 359 3.12 33.61 -6.20
CA SER A 359 3.64 34.90 -6.66
C SER A 359 3.15 35.28 -8.07
N GLY A 360 3.29 36.56 -8.41
CA GLY A 360 2.88 37.09 -9.71
C GLY A 360 3.53 36.40 -10.92
N SER A 361 4.76 35.89 -10.78
CA SER A 361 5.46 35.17 -11.87
C SER A 361 4.79 33.85 -12.23
N MET A 362 3.99 33.26 -11.33
CA MET A 362 3.19 32.06 -11.60
C MET A 362 2.21 32.25 -12.76
N GLY A 363 1.80 33.49 -13.05
CA GLY A 363 1.00 33.80 -14.25
C GLY A 363 1.72 33.51 -15.57
N GLU A 364 3.05 33.53 -15.58
CA GLU A 364 3.89 33.25 -16.75
C GLU A 364 4.53 31.85 -16.69
N SER A 365 5.00 31.43 -15.51
CA SER A 365 5.65 30.13 -15.30
C SER A 365 4.69 28.96 -15.18
N ASP A 366 3.45 29.22 -14.75
CA ASP A 366 2.36 28.24 -14.62
C ASP A 366 1.00 28.79 -15.09
N PRO A 367 0.87 29.18 -16.38
CA PRO A 367 -0.35 29.81 -16.89
C PRO A 367 -1.57 28.88 -16.88
N SER A 368 -1.36 27.57 -16.84
CA SER A 368 -2.41 26.55 -16.79
C SER A 368 -2.73 26.06 -15.38
N ASN A 369 -2.07 26.60 -14.35
CA ASN A 369 -2.22 26.18 -12.95
C ASN A 369 -1.98 24.69 -12.72
N ILE A 370 -0.99 24.11 -13.40
CA ILE A 370 -0.61 22.70 -13.24
C ILE A 370 -0.22 22.37 -11.80
N ARG A 371 0.30 23.34 -11.01
CA ARG A 371 0.59 23.14 -9.58
C ARG A 371 -0.66 22.80 -8.76
N LYS A 372 -1.77 23.52 -9.03
CA LYS A 372 -3.06 23.33 -8.34
C LYS A 372 -3.71 22.03 -8.77
N SER A 373 -3.74 21.78 -10.07
CA SER A 373 -4.32 20.55 -10.63
C SER A 373 -3.59 19.30 -10.11
N ALA A 374 -2.25 19.30 -10.12
CA ALA A 374 -1.45 18.19 -9.60
C ALA A 374 -1.74 17.93 -8.12
N LEU A 375 -1.78 18.98 -7.31
CA LEU A 375 -2.06 18.86 -5.88
C LEU A 375 -3.49 18.33 -5.63
N GLU A 376 -4.49 18.78 -6.39
CA GLU A 376 -5.85 18.22 -6.33
C GLU A 376 -5.84 16.71 -6.61
N GLN A 377 -5.09 16.25 -7.62
CA GLN A 377 -4.99 14.82 -7.92
C GLN A 377 -4.34 14.04 -6.78
N ILE A 378 -3.25 14.56 -6.23
CA ILE A 378 -2.50 13.94 -5.13
C ILE A 378 -3.41 13.76 -3.92
N VAL A 379 -4.03 14.83 -3.43
CA VAL A 379 -4.85 14.78 -2.22
C VAL A 379 -6.08 13.89 -2.41
N ARG A 380 -6.70 13.89 -3.61
CA ARG A 380 -7.87 13.06 -3.90
C ARG A 380 -7.59 11.57 -3.95
N SER A 381 -6.34 11.19 -4.23
CA SER A 381 -5.99 9.80 -4.52
C SER A 381 -5.24 9.09 -3.39
N GLU A 382 -4.78 9.80 -2.36
CA GLU A 382 -3.87 9.25 -1.37
C GLU A 382 -4.51 8.98 0.01
N ASP A 383 -4.48 7.71 0.45
CA ASP A 383 -5.01 7.23 1.75
C ASP A 383 -3.89 6.90 2.76
N ASP A 384 -2.62 7.09 2.38
CA ASP A 384 -1.45 6.75 3.20
C ASP A 384 -0.76 7.95 3.90
N ILE A 385 -1.11 9.22 3.57
CA ILE A 385 -0.61 10.46 4.25
C ILE A 385 -1.41 10.88 5.51
N GLU A 386 -0.90 10.72 6.73
CA GLU A 386 -1.63 11.05 7.98
C GLU A 386 -2.21 12.47 7.98
N ARG A 387 -1.36 13.44 7.64
CA ARG A 387 -1.66 14.86 7.67
C ARG A 387 -1.13 15.52 6.40
N ILE A 388 -1.97 16.32 5.76
CA ILE A 388 -1.58 17.14 4.61
C ILE A 388 -1.61 18.60 5.05
N PHE A 389 -0.50 19.30 4.91
CA PHE A 389 -0.43 20.74 5.08
C PHE A 389 -0.29 21.39 3.72
N VAL A 390 -1.07 22.42 3.43
CA VAL A 390 -0.94 23.22 2.22
C VAL A 390 -0.67 24.65 2.65
N VAL A 391 0.51 25.13 2.32
CA VAL A 391 0.99 26.48 2.63
C VAL A 391 1.08 27.23 1.31
N ASP A 392 0.25 28.25 1.18
CA ASP A 392 0.27 29.21 0.09
C ASP A 392 1.29 30.31 0.41
N PHE A 393 2.14 30.72 -0.53
CA PHE A 393 3.12 31.78 -0.27
C PHE A 393 3.41 32.71 -1.44
N ASP A 394 3.55 33.99 -1.10
CA ASP A 394 3.93 35.10 -1.96
C ASP A 394 4.93 36.02 -1.21
N ASP A 395 4.54 37.26 -0.87
CA ASP A 395 5.21 38.11 0.10
C ASP A 395 5.13 37.55 1.53
N ASP A 396 4.08 36.81 1.86
CA ASP A 396 3.85 36.16 3.16
C ASP A 396 3.48 34.67 2.98
N ALA A 397 3.25 33.95 4.07
CA ALA A 397 2.87 32.53 4.03
C ALA A 397 1.58 32.28 4.79
N LEU A 398 0.68 31.47 4.22
CA LEU A 398 -0.64 31.18 4.75
C LEU A 398 -0.96 29.68 4.72
N TRP A 399 -1.39 29.14 5.86
CA TRP A 399 -1.89 27.76 5.95
C TRP A 399 -3.36 27.68 5.52
N ILE A 400 -3.61 27.32 4.26
CA ILE A 400 -4.95 27.40 3.65
C ILE A 400 -5.89 26.25 4.05
N ASN A 401 -5.37 25.21 4.71
CA ASN A 401 -6.12 24.01 5.07
C ASN A 401 -6.05 23.72 6.59
N SER A 402 -5.94 24.78 7.38
CA SER A 402 -5.83 24.72 8.85
C SER A 402 -6.99 24.03 9.57
N ASP A 403 -8.18 24.01 8.97
CA ASP A 403 -9.37 23.38 9.55
C ASP A 403 -9.56 21.89 9.16
N ASN A 404 -8.75 21.37 8.22
CA ASN A 404 -8.97 20.03 7.65
C ASN A 404 -7.68 19.24 7.32
N TYR A 405 -6.56 19.59 7.94
CA TYR A 405 -5.26 18.92 7.74
C TYR A 405 -5.20 17.47 8.25
N GLU A 406 -6.01 17.10 9.26
CA GLU A 406 -6.12 15.74 9.83
C GLU A 406 -7.31 14.94 9.27
N ASN A 407 -8.23 15.60 8.55
CA ASN A 407 -9.49 15.00 8.12
C ASN A 407 -9.56 14.93 6.59
N ARG A 408 -9.32 13.74 6.04
CA ARG A 408 -9.25 13.47 4.58
C ARG A 408 -10.60 13.49 3.87
N ILE A 409 -11.51 14.39 4.24
CA ILE A 409 -12.64 14.71 3.37
C ILE A 409 -12.07 15.57 2.23
N ASN A 410 -11.68 14.89 1.15
CA ASN A 410 -10.96 15.45 0.00
C ASN A 410 -11.65 16.62 -0.72
N ILE A 411 -12.92 16.95 -0.41
CA ILE A 411 -13.61 18.04 -1.08
C ILE A 411 -13.25 19.42 -0.50
N ASP A 412 -13.13 19.54 0.83
CA ASP A 412 -12.85 20.84 1.47
C ASP A 412 -11.41 21.27 1.23
N LEU A 413 -10.47 20.32 1.32
CA LEU A 413 -9.06 20.56 0.99
C LEU A 413 -8.89 20.97 -0.49
N VAL A 414 -9.61 20.33 -1.40
CA VAL A 414 -9.59 20.71 -2.83
C VAL A 414 -10.17 22.12 -3.03
N ASN A 415 -11.22 22.49 -2.30
CA ASN A 415 -11.74 23.85 -2.35
C ASN A 415 -10.72 24.87 -1.84
N SER A 416 -9.97 24.57 -0.77
CA SER A 416 -8.85 25.42 -0.32
C SER A 416 -7.76 25.53 -1.40
N ILE A 417 -7.34 24.43 -2.03
CA ILE A 417 -6.32 24.47 -3.10
C ILE A 417 -6.76 25.39 -4.24
N ARG A 418 -8.06 25.43 -4.55
CA ARG A 418 -8.60 26.30 -5.61
C ARG A 418 -8.52 27.79 -5.30
N THR A 419 -8.33 28.20 -4.04
CA THR A 419 -8.21 29.61 -3.67
C THR A 419 -6.81 30.20 -3.90
N ILE A 420 -5.79 29.35 -4.06
CA ILE A 420 -4.40 29.78 -4.35
C ILE A 420 -4.40 30.64 -5.61
N ASP A 421 -3.82 31.84 -5.54
CA ASP A 421 -3.74 32.79 -6.63
C ASP A 421 -2.33 32.83 -7.28
N ALA A 422 -2.05 33.90 -8.02
CA ALA A 422 -0.83 34.12 -8.80
C ALA A 422 -0.51 35.63 -8.78
N ASN A 423 -0.34 36.18 -7.58
CA ASN A 423 -0.13 37.60 -7.30
C ASN A 423 0.84 37.81 -6.12
N GLY A 424 1.45 38.99 -6.02
CA GLY A 424 2.41 39.31 -4.95
C GLY A 424 3.87 39.02 -5.31
N GLY A 425 4.75 39.27 -4.33
CA GLY A 425 6.18 38.94 -4.38
C GLY A 425 6.46 37.46 -4.11
N THR A 426 7.73 37.12 -3.86
CA THR A 426 8.15 35.73 -3.64
C THR A 426 9.15 35.64 -2.49
N ASN A 427 8.75 35.06 -1.37
CA ASN A 427 9.58 34.92 -0.18
C ASN A 427 9.61 33.47 0.33
N ILE A 428 10.55 32.70 -0.22
CA ILE A 428 10.75 31.28 0.12
C ILE A 428 11.14 31.13 1.60
N GLY A 429 11.99 32.02 2.11
CA GLY A 429 12.43 32.01 3.51
C GLY A 429 11.28 32.12 4.51
N LYS A 430 10.32 33.01 4.26
CA LYS A 430 9.09 33.13 5.08
C LYS A 430 8.24 31.87 5.04
N ALA A 431 8.06 31.27 3.86
CA ALA A 431 7.28 30.05 3.72
C ALA A 431 7.90 28.87 4.51
N LEU A 432 9.22 28.70 4.42
CA LEU A 432 9.95 27.70 5.20
C LEU A 432 9.91 27.97 6.70
N SER A 433 10.10 29.23 7.13
CA SER A 433 10.02 29.62 8.54
C SER A 433 8.64 29.32 9.12
N PHE A 434 7.59 29.78 8.43
CA PHE A 434 6.21 29.51 8.82
C PHE A 434 5.91 28.01 8.95
N THR A 435 6.39 27.21 8.00
CA THR A 435 6.18 25.76 8.00
C THR A 435 6.93 25.07 9.15
N SER A 436 8.15 25.52 9.48
CA SER A 436 8.89 25.01 10.63
C SER A 436 8.19 25.33 11.96
N GLU A 437 7.69 26.57 12.12
CA GLU A 437 6.91 26.97 13.31
C GLU A 437 5.60 26.17 13.41
N LEU A 438 4.95 25.89 12.29
CA LEU A 438 3.76 25.04 12.22
C LEU A 438 4.07 23.61 12.69
N PHE A 439 5.18 23.03 12.23
CA PHE A 439 5.59 21.68 12.61
C PHE A 439 5.97 21.60 14.09
N ASP A 440 6.71 22.58 14.62
CA ASP A 440 7.01 22.71 16.05
C ASP A 440 5.73 22.79 16.89
N LYS A 441 4.78 23.64 16.47
CA LYS A 441 3.50 23.83 17.16
C LYS A 441 2.67 22.55 17.23
N LEU A 442 2.71 21.75 16.17
CA LEU A 442 1.96 20.49 16.05
C LEU A 442 2.75 19.25 16.47
N MET A 443 3.99 19.42 16.93
CA MET A 443 4.90 18.34 17.35
C MET A 443 5.09 17.27 16.25
N ILE A 444 5.24 17.71 14.99
CA ILE A 444 5.49 16.82 13.84
C ILE A 444 6.99 16.45 13.82
N SER A 445 7.33 15.16 13.93
CA SER A 445 8.72 14.69 13.88
C SER A 445 8.92 13.32 13.19
N GLU A 446 10.11 13.12 12.63
CA GLU A 446 10.73 11.88 12.11
C GLU A 446 10.02 11.07 10.99
N ASP A 447 8.78 11.38 10.62
CA ASP A 447 8.07 10.78 9.47
C ASP A 447 7.34 11.83 8.62
N ALA A 448 8.03 12.95 8.35
CA ALA A 448 7.50 14.07 7.59
C ALA A 448 8.37 14.45 6.40
N ALA A 449 7.76 15.04 5.38
CA ALA A 449 8.45 15.59 4.21
C ALA A 449 7.81 16.91 3.78
N VAL A 450 8.60 17.77 3.14
CA VAL A 450 8.14 19.02 2.54
C VAL A 450 8.28 18.95 1.03
N VAL A 451 7.28 19.42 0.30
CA VAL A 451 7.31 19.59 -1.16
C VAL A 451 7.11 21.07 -1.48
N LEU A 452 8.15 21.73 -1.95
CA LEU A 452 8.16 23.14 -2.34
C LEU A 452 8.02 23.26 -3.87
N LEU A 453 6.96 23.89 -4.35
CA LEU A 453 6.73 24.18 -5.77
C LEU A 453 6.91 25.68 -5.99
N SER A 454 7.91 26.09 -6.78
CA SER A 454 8.24 27.50 -7.04
C SER A 454 9.07 27.63 -8.32
N ASP A 455 9.17 28.83 -8.90
CA ASP A 455 10.16 29.11 -9.95
C ASP A 455 11.56 29.48 -9.39
N GLY A 456 11.70 29.57 -8.06
CA GLY A 456 12.97 29.80 -7.37
C GLY A 456 13.41 31.26 -7.29
N LEU A 457 12.64 32.20 -7.84
CA LEU A 457 12.94 33.62 -7.75
C LEU A 457 12.41 34.21 -6.44
N GLY A 458 13.17 34.18 -5.35
CA GLY A 458 12.70 34.77 -4.09
C GLY A 458 13.74 34.88 -2.98
N ASP A 459 13.38 35.59 -1.91
CA ASP A 459 14.24 35.76 -0.74
C ASP A 459 14.44 34.43 0.00
N TYR A 460 15.70 34.10 0.29
CA TYR A 460 16.11 32.91 1.05
C TYR A 460 17.48 33.13 1.72
N HIS A 461 17.57 32.84 3.01
CA HIS A 461 18.73 33.07 3.87
C HIS A 461 19.00 31.90 4.84
N ASN A 462 18.88 30.65 4.34
CA ASN A 462 19.12 29.39 5.07
C ASN A 462 18.03 28.93 6.06
N GLU A 463 16.78 29.33 5.86
CA GLU A 463 15.62 28.89 6.66
C GLU A 463 15.39 27.37 6.58
N SER A 464 16.02 26.67 5.63
CA SER A 464 16.01 25.20 5.53
C SER A 464 16.81 24.49 6.64
N GLN A 465 17.61 25.21 7.44
CA GLN A 465 18.43 24.66 8.52
C GLN A 465 17.60 23.87 9.55
N TRP A 466 16.44 24.39 9.94
CA TRP A 466 15.58 23.71 10.91
C TRP A 466 15.15 22.32 10.40
N PHE A 467 14.80 22.20 9.11
CA PHE A 467 14.37 20.92 8.52
C PHE A 467 15.51 19.91 8.46
N LYS A 468 16.73 20.37 8.13
CA LYS A 468 17.93 19.52 8.18
C LYS A 468 18.19 18.98 9.58
N ASP A 469 18.11 19.84 10.59
CA ASP A 469 18.38 19.47 11.99
C ASP A 469 17.34 18.48 12.54
N HIS A 470 16.11 18.51 12.02
CA HIS A 470 15.03 17.58 12.36
C HIS A 470 14.95 16.37 11.40
N ASN A 471 15.91 16.21 10.48
CA ASN A 471 15.96 15.16 9.47
C ASN A 471 14.67 15.06 8.62
N ILE A 472 14.07 16.21 8.30
CA ILE A 472 12.90 16.35 7.43
C ILE A 472 13.40 16.80 6.05
N PRO A 473 13.29 15.97 5.00
CA PRO A 473 13.72 16.34 3.67
C PRO A 473 12.78 17.37 3.04
N ILE A 474 13.36 18.38 2.37
CA ILE A 474 12.63 19.30 1.49
C ILE A 474 12.88 18.89 0.06
N PHE A 475 11.82 18.50 -0.63
CA PHE A 475 11.84 18.26 -2.06
C PHE A 475 11.38 19.52 -2.78
N THR A 476 12.07 19.90 -3.83
CA THR A 476 11.77 21.14 -4.56
C THR A 476 11.42 20.81 -6.01
N ILE A 477 10.38 21.45 -6.54
CA ILE A 477 9.92 21.25 -7.91
C ILE A 477 9.88 22.62 -8.60
N SER A 478 10.70 22.80 -9.64
CA SER A 478 10.66 24.02 -10.45
C SER A 478 9.62 23.95 -11.57
N LEU A 479 8.95 25.06 -11.86
CA LEU A 479 8.03 25.21 -13.01
C LEU A 479 8.76 25.84 -14.22
N LEU A 480 8.07 26.09 -15.34
CA LEU A 480 8.68 26.63 -16.55
C LEU A 480 9.04 28.12 -16.38
N GLY A 481 10.03 28.65 -17.10
CA GLY A 481 10.33 30.09 -17.11
C GLY A 481 11.72 30.44 -16.59
N ASN A 482 11.96 31.74 -16.34
CA ASN A 482 13.21 32.25 -15.78
C ASN A 482 13.33 31.81 -14.32
N THR A 483 13.98 30.68 -14.11
CA THR A 483 14.02 30.00 -12.81
C THR A 483 15.41 30.11 -12.20
N ASN A 484 15.47 30.23 -10.88
CA ASN A 484 16.73 30.09 -10.14
C ASN A 484 16.84 28.66 -9.60
N GLU A 485 17.11 27.72 -10.51
CA GLU A 485 17.23 26.29 -10.20
C GLU A 485 18.31 26.02 -9.13
N ASP A 486 19.36 26.85 -9.06
CA ASP A 486 20.45 26.73 -8.10
C ASP A 486 19.98 26.84 -6.64
N ILE A 487 19.07 27.79 -6.35
CA ILE A 487 18.52 27.97 -4.99
C ILE A 487 17.68 26.75 -4.60
N LEU A 488 16.76 26.33 -5.47
CA LEU A 488 15.87 25.19 -5.20
C LEU A 488 16.68 23.90 -5.00
N ASN A 489 17.67 23.65 -5.88
CA ASN A 489 18.57 22.52 -5.73
C ASN A 489 19.39 22.60 -4.44
N SER A 490 19.89 23.79 -4.08
CA SER A 490 20.63 23.98 -2.82
C SER A 490 19.78 23.68 -1.59
N ILE A 491 18.49 24.06 -1.58
CA ILE A 491 17.56 23.76 -0.48
C ILE A 491 17.34 22.25 -0.35
N ALA A 492 17.08 21.58 -1.48
CA ALA A 492 16.84 20.15 -1.50
C ALA A 492 18.07 19.36 -1.04
N ASP A 493 19.24 19.61 -1.62
CA ASP A 493 20.48 18.92 -1.28
C ASP A 493 20.84 19.12 0.20
N PHE A 494 20.68 20.34 0.72
CA PHE A 494 21.03 20.67 2.10
C PHE A 494 20.20 19.89 3.13
N THR A 495 18.95 19.57 2.80
CA THR A 495 18.00 18.84 3.65
C THR A 495 17.93 17.34 3.32
N LYS A 496 18.78 16.84 2.41
CA LYS A 496 18.74 15.47 1.87
C LYS A 496 17.45 15.13 1.11
N GLY A 497 16.73 16.14 0.63
CA GLY A 497 15.65 15.97 -0.33
C GLY A 497 16.19 15.80 -1.76
N LYS A 498 15.32 16.04 -2.74
CA LYS A 498 15.67 16.00 -4.16
C LYS A 498 14.99 17.12 -4.93
N TYR A 499 15.70 17.65 -5.91
CA TYR A 499 15.19 18.63 -6.85
C TYR A 499 14.61 17.95 -8.11
N TYR A 500 13.48 18.48 -8.58
CA TYR A 500 12.80 18.07 -9.78
C TYR A 500 12.47 19.29 -10.64
N LYS A 501 12.45 19.10 -11.96
CA LYS A 501 11.98 20.10 -12.91
C LYS A 501 10.72 19.59 -13.58
N ALA A 502 9.65 20.38 -13.52
CA ALA A 502 8.36 20.03 -14.11
C ALA A 502 8.08 20.85 -15.37
N TYR A 503 7.74 20.16 -16.45
CA TYR A 503 7.30 20.76 -17.71
C TYR A 503 5.79 20.69 -17.88
N ASN A 504 5.14 19.84 -17.10
CA ASN A 504 3.72 19.53 -17.15
C ASN A 504 3.28 18.98 -15.78
N GLU A 505 1.97 18.81 -15.61
CA GLU A 505 1.36 18.28 -14.39
C GLU A 505 1.89 16.88 -14.03
N PHE A 506 2.22 16.06 -15.03
CA PHE A 506 2.69 14.68 -14.84
C PHE A 506 4.06 14.65 -14.17
N ASP A 507 4.95 15.59 -14.48
CA ASP A 507 6.28 15.67 -13.86
C ASP A 507 6.17 16.01 -12.36
N ILE A 508 5.20 16.85 -11.97
CA ILE A 508 4.92 17.15 -10.55
C ILE A 508 4.42 15.90 -9.82
N ILE A 509 3.52 15.17 -10.45
CA ILE A 509 2.95 13.93 -9.90
C ILE A 509 4.02 12.83 -9.80
N ASP A 510 4.85 12.65 -10.84
CA ASP A 510 5.96 11.68 -10.86
C ASP A 510 7.02 12.04 -9.80
N ALA A 511 7.34 13.33 -9.63
CA ALA A 511 8.21 13.83 -8.57
C ALA A 511 7.61 13.50 -7.19
N TYR A 512 6.35 13.84 -6.96
CA TYR A 512 5.63 13.50 -5.73
C TYR A 512 5.63 12.00 -5.42
N PHE A 513 5.42 11.12 -6.39
CA PHE A 513 5.47 9.69 -6.14
C PHE A 513 6.90 9.16 -5.90
N SER A 514 7.90 9.77 -6.52
CA SER A 514 9.30 9.50 -6.20
C SER A 514 9.62 9.88 -4.75
N ILE A 515 9.02 10.96 -4.26
CA ILE A 515 9.08 11.41 -2.86
C ILE A 515 8.38 10.40 -1.95
N LEU A 516 7.15 10.00 -2.28
CA LEU A 516 6.43 8.98 -1.52
C LEU A 516 7.18 7.66 -1.46
N LYS A 517 7.80 7.20 -2.55
CA LYS A 517 8.62 5.99 -2.55
C LYS A 517 9.77 6.03 -1.54
N SER A 518 10.33 7.20 -1.26
CA SER A 518 11.37 7.33 -0.21
C SER A 518 10.82 7.19 1.21
N HIS A 519 9.49 7.22 1.40
CA HIS A 519 8.81 7.18 2.70
C HIS A 519 7.75 6.05 2.82
N LEU A 520 7.36 5.41 1.72
CA LEU A 520 6.34 4.37 1.60
C LEU A 520 6.83 3.25 0.67
N PRO A 521 6.43 1.99 0.86
CA PRO A 521 6.97 0.82 0.15
C PRO A 521 6.46 0.67 -1.31
N TYR A 522 6.31 1.78 -2.06
CA TYR A 522 5.85 1.75 -3.45
C TYR A 522 7.01 1.67 -4.45
N ALA A 523 6.86 0.85 -5.48
CA ALA A 523 7.69 0.87 -6.68
C ALA A 523 6.88 1.29 -7.89
N ILE A 524 7.53 1.96 -8.85
CA ILE A 524 6.98 2.14 -10.19
C ILE A 524 7.22 0.85 -10.97
N ILE A 525 6.13 0.21 -11.38
CA ILE A 525 6.10 -1.09 -12.06
C ILE A 525 6.12 -0.88 -13.57
N TYR A 526 5.41 0.13 -14.04
CA TYR A 526 5.30 0.45 -15.46
C TYR A 526 5.12 1.95 -15.66
N ASN A 527 5.82 2.51 -16.63
CA ASN A 527 5.65 3.90 -17.03
C ASN A 527 5.83 4.00 -18.55
N THR A 528 4.91 4.67 -19.24
CA THR A 528 5.06 4.96 -20.67
C THR A 528 5.57 6.38 -20.89
N ASP A 529 6.19 6.64 -22.04
CA ASP A 529 6.26 8.02 -22.54
C ASP A 529 4.86 8.50 -22.95
N ASN A 530 4.73 9.78 -23.30
CA ASN A 530 3.52 10.31 -23.92
C ASN A 530 3.27 9.61 -25.26
N LYS A 531 2.10 8.99 -25.41
CA LYS A 531 1.65 8.30 -26.62
C LYS A 531 0.52 9.05 -27.28
N SER A 532 0.49 9.05 -28.60
CA SER A 532 -0.61 9.61 -29.39
C SER A 532 -1.59 8.51 -29.81
N LEU A 533 -2.89 8.80 -29.77
CA LEU A 533 -3.96 7.92 -30.20
C LEU A 533 -4.83 8.66 -31.24
N LYS A 534 -4.88 8.14 -32.46
CA LYS A 534 -5.73 8.71 -33.52
C LYS A 534 -7.20 8.34 -33.28
N PRO A 535 -8.16 9.09 -33.83
CA PRO A 535 -9.58 8.75 -33.74
C PRO A 535 -9.86 7.31 -34.20
N GLY A 536 -10.54 6.52 -33.36
CA GLY A 536 -10.84 5.10 -33.61
C GLY A 536 -9.68 4.11 -33.41
N GLU A 537 -8.48 4.58 -33.04
CA GLU A 537 -7.32 3.73 -32.78
C GLU A 537 -7.40 3.07 -31.40
N LYS A 538 -6.82 1.87 -31.30
CA LYS A 538 -6.66 1.12 -30.06
C LYS A 538 -5.18 0.99 -29.73
N SER A 539 -4.84 1.20 -28.47
CA SER A 539 -3.50 0.98 -27.95
C SER A 539 -3.56 0.05 -26.74
N VAL A 540 -2.61 -0.87 -26.63
CA VAL A 540 -2.57 -1.87 -25.56
C VAL A 540 -1.19 -1.86 -24.93
N GLU A 541 -1.15 -1.61 -23.63
CA GLU A 541 0.07 -1.69 -22.83
C GLU A 541 0.00 -2.95 -21.98
N SER A 542 1.10 -3.69 -21.98
CA SER A 542 1.23 -4.92 -21.19
C SER A 542 2.33 -4.74 -20.18
N PHE A 543 2.07 -5.17 -18.95
CA PHE A 543 2.98 -5.00 -17.83
C PHE A 543 2.82 -6.20 -16.88
N PHE A 544 3.89 -6.57 -16.18
CA PHE A 544 3.90 -7.67 -15.24
C PHE A 544 3.75 -7.20 -13.79
N VAL A 545 2.89 -7.89 -13.04
CA VAL A 545 2.72 -7.74 -11.59
C VAL A 545 3.30 -8.95 -10.89
N GLU A 546 4.16 -8.70 -9.90
CA GLU A 546 4.83 -9.75 -9.12
C GLU A 546 3.93 -10.36 -8.02
N PRO A 547 4.27 -11.56 -7.53
CA PRO A 547 3.58 -12.14 -6.38
C PRO A 547 3.69 -11.27 -5.12
N ALA A 548 2.73 -11.41 -4.21
CA ALA A 548 2.70 -10.73 -2.92
C ALA A 548 2.60 -9.19 -2.97
N MET A 549 2.26 -8.61 -4.13
CA MET A 549 1.98 -7.18 -4.20
C MET A 549 0.70 -6.89 -3.42
N SER A 550 0.78 -6.07 -2.38
CA SER A 550 -0.36 -5.79 -1.51
C SER A 550 -1.34 -4.76 -2.10
N LYS A 551 -0.83 -3.91 -3.00
CA LYS A 551 -1.61 -2.89 -3.69
C LYS A 551 -0.95 -2.53 -5.02
N MET A 552 -1.77 -2.33 -6.04
CA MET A 552 -1.38 -1.73 -7.32
C MET A 552 -2.25 -0.50 -7.59
N ILE A 553 -1.65 0.54 -8.14
CA ILE A 553 -2.31 1.78 -8.54
C ILE A 553 -2.05 1.95 -10.03
N ILE A 554 -3.14 2.06 -10.80
CA ILE A 554 -3.10 2.40 -12.22
C ILE A 554 -3.51 3.86 -12.36
N ARG A 555 -2.66 4.65 -13.00
CA ARG A 555 -2.92 6.04 -13.37
C ARG A 555 -2.85 6.19 -14.87
N LEU A 556 -3.90 6.77 -15.43
CA LEU A 556 -3.98 7.16 -16.82
C LEU A 556 -4.03 8.67 -16.86
N PHE A 557 -3.24 9.23 -17.76
CA PHE A 557 -3.28 10.65 -18.06
C PHE A 557 -3.68 10.79 -19.51
N TYR A 558 -4.50 11.78 -19.84
CA TYR A 558 -4.95 12.01 -21.21
C TYR A 558 -5.34 13.46 -21.45
N GLU A 559 -5.22 13.91 -22.69
CA GLU A 559 -5.57 15.26 -23.10
C GLU A 559 -7.03 15.36 -23.59
N ASN A 560 -7.72 16.40 -23.12
CA ASN A 560 -8.97 16.98 -23.64
C ASN A 560 -10.27 16.17 -23.52
N HIS A 561 -10.29 14.81 -23.50
CA HIS A 561 -11.51 14.01 -23.33
C HIS A 561 -11.22 12.64 -22.71
N ILE A 562 -12.19 12.08 -21.95
CA ILE A 562 -12.11 10.75 -21.32
C ILE A 562 -12.04 9.66 -22.41
N PRO A 563 -10.92 8.93 -22.58
CA PRO A 563 -10.86 7.80 -23.48
C PRO A 563 -11.57 6.58 -22.86
N ASN A 564 -12.14 5.71 -23.71
CA ASN A 564 -12.59 4.41 -23.23
C ASN A 564 -11.35 3.58 -22.87
N PHE A 565 -11.29 3.10 -21.64
CA PHE A 565 -10.19 2.23 -21.22
C PHE A 565 -10.69 0.99 -20.49
N ASN A 566 -9.96 -0.09 -20.69
CA ASN A 566 -10.21 -1.39 -20.08
C ASN A 566 -8.93 -1.87 -19.39
N ILE A 567 -9.06 -2.37 -18.16
CA ILE A 567 -7.98 -3.06 -17.45
C ILE A 567 -8.27 -4.55 -17.55
N ILE A 568 -7.33 -5.32 -18.08
CA ILE A 568 -7.45 -6.76 -18.31
C ILE A 568 -6.52 -7.48 -17.34
N GLN A 569 -7.10 -8.42 -16.59
CA GLN A 569 -6.41 -9.26 -15.62
C GLN A 569 -5.56 -10.35 -16.32
N PRO A 570 -4.57 -10.95 -15.64
CA PRO A 570 -3.76 -12.05 -16.15
C PRO A 570 -4.53 -13.25 -16.70
N ASN A 571 -5.73 -13.50 -16.19
CA ASN A 571 -6.61 -14.57 -16.68
C ASN A 571 -7.41 -14.17 -17.95
N GLY A 572 -7.18 -12.98 -18.50
CA GLY A 572 -7.86 -12.44 -19.69
C GLY A 572 -9.23 -11.79 -19.41
N THR A 573 -9.68 -11.71 -18.16
CA THR A 573 -10.97 -11.09 -17.82
C THR A 573 -10.85 -9.58 -17.62
N LEU A 574 -11.90 -8.84 -17.98
CA LEU A 574 -12.00 -7.41 -17.72
C LEU A 574 -12.21 -7.13 -16.23
N LEU A 575 -11.45 -6.19 -15.69
CA LEU A 575 -11.59 -5.73 -14.32
C LEU A 575 -12.80 -4.81 -14.18
N SER A 576 -13.65 -5.08 -13.20
CA SER A 576 -14.76 -4.19 -12.83
C SER A 576 -14.25 -3.03 -11.97
N ILE A 577 -14.04 -1.86 -12.57
CA ILE A 577 -13.52 -0.66 -11.88
C ILE A 577 -14.53 -0.11 -10.85
N ALA A 578 -15.83 -0.23 -11.12
CA ALA A 578 -16.88 0.39 -10.30
C ALA A 578 -16.93 -0.11 -8.84
N SER A 579 -16.37 -1.28 -8.54
CA SER A 579 -16.28 -1.85 -7.19
C SER A 579 -14.97 -1.51 -6.47
N LEU A 580 -14.07 -0.80 -7.13
CA LEU A 580 -12.76 -0.40 -6.61
C LEU A 580 -12.77 1.06 -6.20
N LYS A 581 -11.78 1.47 -5.40
CA LYS A 581 -11.49 2.88 -5.19
C LYS A 581 -10.92 3.44 -6.50
N HIS A 582 -11.61 4.39 -7.07
CA HIS A 582 -11.23 5.00 -8.34
C HIS A 582 -11.66 6.47 -8.39
N LEU A 583 -11.00 7.22 -9.26
CA LEU A 583 -11.36 8.58 -9.60
C LEU A 583 -11.12 8.76 -11.10
N ILE A 584 -12.16 9.13 -11.85
CA ILE A 584 -12.08 9.36 -13.29
C ILE A 584 -12.53 10.79 -13.52
N ASN A 585 -11.69 11.55 -14.21
CA ASN A 585 -11.89 12.97 -14.52
C ASN A 585 -11.53 13.23 -15.99
N ASP A 586 -11.64 14.48 -16.43
CA ASP A 586 -11.53 14.85 -17.86
C ASP A 586 -10.10 14.71 -18.43
N ASN A 587 -9.08 14.68 -17.57
CA ASN A 587 -7.66 14.61 -17.95
C ASN A 587 -6.86 13.48 -17.26
N TYR A 588 -7.48 12.72 -16.36
CA TYR A 588 -6.85 11.56 -15.72
C TYR A 588 -7.85 10.54 -15.19
N ALA A 589 -7.39 9.30 -15.05
CA ALA A 589 -8.05 8.26 -14.29
C ALA A 589 -7.08 7.64 -13.29
N PHE A 590 -7.60 7.31 -12.11
CA PHE A 590 -6.92 6.62 -11.03
C PHE A 590 -7.75 5.41 -10.64
N VAL A 591 -7.13 4.24 -10.56
CA VAL A 591 -7.74 3.00 -10.09
C VAL A 591 -6.81 2.32 -9.10
N GLU A 592 -7.30 2.09 -7.89
CA GLU A 592 -6.60 1.34 -6.86
C GLU A 592 -7.07 -0.11 -6.85
N ILE A 593 -6.14 -1.03 -7.02
CA ILE A 593 -6.36 -2.47 -7.10
C ILE A 593 -5.67 -3.10 -5.89
N PRO A 594 -6.41 -3.48 -4.85
CA PRO A 594 -5.83 -4.16 -3.70
C PRO A 594 -5.49 -5.61 -4.09
N TRP A 595 -4.32 -6.09 -3.69
CA TRP A 595 -3.86 -7.48 -3.90
C TRP A 595 -4.01 -7.97 -5.35
N PRO A 596 -3.44 -7.25 -6.33
CA PRO A 596 -3.50 -7.68 -7.72
C PRO A 596 -2.92 -9.09 -7.86
N CYS A 597 -3.59 -9.93 -8.65
CA CYS A 597 -3.04 -11.24 -8.97
C CYS A 597 -1.73 -11.09 -9.76
N ALA A 598 -0.75 -11.94 -9.44
CA ALA A 598 0.51 -11.97 -10.16
C ALA A 598 0.28 -12.38 -11.62
N GLY A 599 1.06 -11.82 -12.54
CA GLY A 599 0.97 -12.15 -13.95
C GLY A 599 1.00 -10.94 -14.89
N GLY A 600 0.77 -11.21 -16.17
CA GLY A 600 0.71 -10.18 -17.21
C GLY A 600 -0.64 -9.47 -17.22
N TRP A 601 -0.65 -8.22 -16.79
CA TRP A 601 -1.80 -7.32 -16.89
C TRP A 601 -1.75 -6.51 -18.17
N GLN A 602 -2.91 -6.05 -18.63
CA GLN A 602 -2.99 -5.14 -19.76
C GLN A 602 -3.90 -3.95 -19.48
N VAL A 603 -3.54 -2.80 -20.04
CA VAL A 603 -4.40 -1.62 -20.14
C VAL A 603 -4.63 -1.37 -21.62
N GLN A 604 -5.89 -1.38 -22.02
CA GLN A 604 -6.32 -1.08 -23.37
C GLN A 604 -6.99 0.30 -23.40
N MET A 605 -6.50 1.18 -24.27
CA MET A 605 -7.04 2.50 -24.55
C MET A 605 -7.70 2.52 -25.93
N GLU A 606 -8.84 3.17 -26.05
CA GLU A 606 -9.58 3.32 -27.31
C GLU A 606 -10.09 4.76 -27.45
N SER A 607 -9.69 5.42 -28.54
CA SER A 607 -10.22 6.74 -28.88
C SER A 607 -11.59 6.59 -29.53
N GLU A 608 -12.55 7.43 -29.16
CA GLU A 608 -13.82 7.51 -29.88
C GLU A 608 -13.60 7.85 -31.36
N SER A 609 -14.35 7.20 -32.24
CA SER A 609 -14.28 7.40 -33.69
C SER A 609 -14.76 8.78 -34.15
N THR A 610 -15.48 9.50 -33.28
CA THR A 610 -16.02 10.84 -33.50
C THR A 610 -15.08 11.97 -33.06
N SER A 611 -13.93 11.66 -32.45
CA SER A 611 -12.96 12.68 -32.05
C SER A 611 -12.35 13.40 -33.26
N ILE A 612 -12.17 14.72 -33.14
CA ILE A 612 -11.65 15.60 -34.21
C ILE A 612 -10.13 15.78 -34.10
N SER A 613 -9.52 15.37 -32.99
CA SER A 613 -8.10 15.56 -32.69
C SER A 613 -7.42 14.27 -32.23
N THR A 614 -6.13 14.16 -32.48
CA THR A 614 -5.26 13.14 -31.86
C THR A 614 -5.23 13.37 -30.36
N ASN A 615 -5.51 12.34 -29.57
CA ASN A 615 -5.44 12.41 -28.11
C ASN A 615 -4.08 11.91 -27.64
N PHE A 616 -3.45 12.63 -26.72
CA PHE A 616 -2.25 12.15 -26.05
C PHE A 616 -2.62 11.48 -24.74
N TRP A 617 -1.86 10.44 -24.38
CA TRP A 617 -2.08 9.72 -23.13
C TRP A 617 -0.79 9.09 -22.59
N LYS A 618 -0.79 8.79 -21.29
CA LYS A 618 0.31 8.14 -20.57
C LYS A 618 -0.23 7.17 -19.53
N LEU A 619 0.46 6.06 -19.31
CA LEU A 619 0.17 5.07 -18.26
C LEU A 619 1.30 5.06 -17.23
N LEU A 620 0.91 5.20 -15.97
CA LEU A 620 1.76 4.96 -14.80
C LEU A 620 1.14 3.87 -13.95
N VAL A 621 1.90 2.82 -13.66
CA VAL A 621 1.52 1.74 -12.76
C VAL A 621 2.51 1.68 -11.61
N MET A 622 1.98 1.73 -10.39
CA MET A 622 2.76 1.65 -9.16
C MET A 622 2.23 0.52 -8.30
N GLY A 623 3.03 0.00 -7.39
CA GLY A 623 2.51 -0.94 -6.40
C GLY A 623 3.37 -1.08 -5.18
N ALA A 624 2.74 -1.48 -4.07
CA ALA A 624 3.40 -1.73 -2.80
C ALA A 624 4.11 -3.07 -2.88
N THR A 625 5.44 -3.04 -2.95
CA THR A 625 6.26 -4.24 -3.20
C THR A 625 6.94 -4.69 -1.92
N ASN A 626 6.97 -6.00 -1.68
CA ASN A 626 7.71 -6.58 -0.56
C ASN A 626 9.21 -6.71 -0.84
N SER A 627 9.65 -6.47 -2.09
CA SER A 627 11.04 -6.54 -2.51
C SER A 627 11.73 -5.18 -2.45
N ASP A 628 12.94 -5.14 -1.92
CA ASP A 628 13.75 -3.93 -1.84
C ASP A 628 14.76 -3.81 -3.01
N PHE A 629 14.40 -4.27 -4.22
CA PHE A 629 15.28 -4.09 -5.38
C PHE A 629 15.34 -2.60 -5.75
N GLN A 630 16.50 -1.98 -5.53
CA GLN A 630 16.78 -0.60 -5.87
C GLN A 630 17.92 -0.50 -6.86
N ILE A 631 17.94 0.58 -7.61
CA ILE A 631 19.15 1.06 -8.27
C ILE A 631 19.63 2.25 -7.44
N CYS A 632 20.91 2.30 -7.15
CA CYS A 632 21.54 3.45 -6.55
C CYS A 632 22.39 4.14 -7.61
N SER A 633 22.58 5.45 -7.42
CA SER A 633 23.42 6.27 -8.26
C SER A 633 24.48 6.93 -7.40
N ASP A 634 25.73 6.87 -7.85
CA ASP A 634 26.80 7.71 -7.32
C ASP A 634 27.26 8.66 -8.42
N PHE A 635 27.38 9.95 -8.12
CA PHE A 635 27.78 10.96 -9.10
C PHE A 635 29.18 11.44 -8.81
N ASN A 636 30.07 11.24 -9.77
CA ASN A 636 31.42 11.79 -9.73
C ASN A 636 31.45 13.14 -10.46
N GLU A 637 31.39 14.22 -9.68
CA GLU A 637 31.49 15.60 -10.17
C GLU A 637 32.76 15.85 -11.01
N GLY A 638 33.89 15.22 -10.64
CA GLY A 638 35.17 15.44 -11.31
C GLY A 638 35.26 14.86 -12.73
N SER A 639 34.46 13.84 -13.04
CA SER A 639 34.44 13.19 -14.36
C SER A 639 33.12 13.35 -15.12
N ASN A 640 32.12 14.03 -14.53
CA ASN A 640 30.74 14.09 -15.02
C ASN A 640 30.19 12.69 -15.33
N GLN A 641 30.49 11.73 -14.46
CA GLN A 641 30.04 10.35 -14.59
C GLN A 641 29.07 10.00 -13.48
N VAL A 642 27.94 9.41 -13.86
CA VAL A 642 27.02 8.76 -12.93
C VAL A 642 27.29 7.26 -13.00
N GLU A 643 27.68 6.68 -11.88
CA GLU A 643 27.71 5.23 -11.68
C GLU A 643 26.33 4.79 -11.19
N LEU A 644 25.72 3.85 -11.90
CA LEU A 644 24.48 3.21 -11.50
C LEU A 644 24.77 1.76 -11.13
N PHE A 645 24.30 1.32 -9.97
CA PHE A 645 24.52 -0.03 -9.46
C PHE A 645 23.28 -0.57 -8.75
N PRO A 646 23.03 -1.89 -8.78
CA PRO A 646 21.88 -2.46 -8.13
C PRO A 646 22.18 -2.63 -6.63
N VAL A 647 21.18 -2.33 -5.81
CA VAL A 647 21.21 -2.61 -4.37
C VAL A 647 20.01 -3.47 -4.05
N VAL A 648 20.27 -4.60 -3.41
CA VAL A 648 19.25 -5.53 -2.92
C VAL A 648 19.50 -5.67 -1.42
N THR A 649 18.58 -5.17 -0.61
CA THR A 649 18.69 -5.32 0.85
C THR A 649 18.12 -6.64 1.35
N ASP A 650 17.28 -7.30 0.55
CA ASP A 650 16.77 -8.64 0.84
C ASP A 650 17.59 -9.72 0.11
N LEU A 651 18.55 -10.30 0.83
CA LEU A 651 19.43 -11.34 0.32
C LEU A 651 18.75 -12.72 0.19
N SER A 652 17.47 -12.87 0.57
CA SER A 652 16.78 -14.17 0.49
C SER A 652 16.34 -14.54 -0.93
N ASN A 653 16.12 -13.56 -1.81
CA ASN A 653 15.60 -13.79 -3.15
C ASN A 653 16.72 -13.75 -4.19
N GLU A 654 16.66 -14.63 -5.17
CA GLU A 654 17.63 -14.68 -6.26
C GLU A 654 17.19 -13.76 -7.41
N TYR A 655 17.90 -12.64 -7.58
CA TYR A 655 17.62 -11.64 -8.62
C TYR A 655 18.47 -11.87 -9.87
N HIS A 656 17.83 -11.95 -11.02
CA HIS A 656 18.50 -11.97 -12.32
C HIS A 656 17.98 -10.85 -13.21
N ILE A 657 18.86 -9.96 -13.67
CA ILE A 657 18.49 -8.89 -14.59
C ILE A 657 18.63 -9.42 -16.02
N ASN A 658 17.51 -9.47 -16.75
CA ASN A 658 17.47 -9.97 -18.13
C ASN A 658 17.72 -8.85 -19.14
N LYS A 659 17.12 -7.68 -18.92
CA LYS A 659 17.18 -6.55 -19.86
C LYS A 659 17.06 -5.21 -19.13
N GLN A 660 17.80 -4.21 -19.59
CA GLN A 660 17.67 -2.82 -19.14
C GLN A 660 17.67 -1.84 -20.31
N TYR A 661 16.83 -0.82 -20.18
CA TYR A 661 16.80 0.34 -21.07
C TYR A 661 17.06 1.58 -20.25
N VAL A 662 17.95 2.44 -20.77
CA VAL A 662 18.29 3.71 -20.13
C VAL A 662 18.09 4.85 -21.11
N LYS A 663 17.35 5.85 -20.68
CA LYS A 663 17.17 7.11 -21.39
C LYS A 663 17.73 8.24 -20.55
N VAL A 664 18.51 9.11 -21.18
CA VAL A 664 19.05 10.32 -20.54
C VAL A 664 18.53 11.53 -21.28
N TYR A 665 17.82 12.38 -20.56
CA TYR A 665 17.35 13.69 -21.01
C TYR A 665 18.34 14.73 -20.49
N SER A 666 18.97 15.46 -21.40
CA SER A 666 19.90 16.55 -21.06
C SER A 666 19.18 17.89 -20.82
N PRO A 667 19.86 18.90 -20.26
CA PRO A 667 19.27 20.21 -19.99
C PRO A 667 18.68 20.90 -21.22
N THR A 668 19.23 20.61 -22.40
CA THR A 668 18.75 21.14 -23.70
C THR A 668 17.60 20.34 -24.31
N GLY A 669 17.10 19.32 -23.61
CA GLY A 669 16.07 18.41 -24.11
C GLY A 669 16.58 17.34 -25.07
N THR A 670 17.89 17.28 -25.33
CA THR A 670 18.46 16.20 -26.17
C THR A 670 18.36 14.88 -25.41
N VAL A 671 17.78 13.86 -26.07
CA VAL A 671 17.61 12.52 -25.52
C VAL A 671 18.64 11.58 -26.12
N SER A 672 19.42 10.90 -25.28
CA SER A 672 20.25 9.77 -25.69
C SER A 672 19.66 8.47 -25.18
N ASN A 673 19.45 7.51 -26.08
CA ASN A 673 18.94 6.18 -25.77
C ASN A 673 20.06 5.15 -25.93
N SER A 674 20.06 4.12 -25.09
CA SER A 674 20.78 2.89 -25.39
C SER A 674 20.04 1.68 -24.85
N GLU A 675 20.04 0.63 -25.68
CA GLU A 675 19.40 -0.64 -25.40
C GLU A 675 20.45 -1.65 -24.92
N ASN A 676 20.17 -2.35 -23.81
CA ASN A 676 20.95 -3.46 -23.24
C ASN A 676 22.23 -3.06 -22.49
N TYR A 677 22.10 -2.39 -21.35
CA TYR A 677 23.18 -2.29 -20.37
C TYR A 677 23.10 -3.39 -19.31
N SER A 678 24.26 -3.79 -18.79
CA SER A 678 24.41 -4.58 -17.57
C SER A 678 24.88 -3.67 -16.44
N LEU A 679 24.26 -3.76 -15.26
CA LEU A 679 24.77 -3.07 -14.08
C LEU A 679 26.02 -3.79 -13.51
N PRO A 680 26.96 -3.07 -12.86
CA PRO A 680 27.00 -1.61 -12.75
C PRO A 680 27.32 -0.94 -14.10
N MET A 681 26.83 0.27 -14.30
CA MET A 681 27.05 1.03 -15.53
C MET A 681 27.49 2.47 -15.26
N PHE A 682 28.30 3.01 -16.17
CA PHE A 682 28.81 4.37 -16.08
C PHE A 682 28.22 5.23 -17.21
N LEU A 683 27.45 6.24 -16.85
CA LEU A 683 26.89 7.22 -17.78
C LEU A 683 27.73 8.48 -17.77
N ARG A 684 28.25 8.90 -18.93
CA ARG A 684 28.97 10.17 -19.07
C ARG A 684 28.02 11.26 -19.55
N LEU A 685 27.92 12.35 -18.80
CA LEU A 685 27.00 13.46 -19.08
C LEU A 685 27.78 14.59 -19.77
N ASN A 686 27.52 14.81 -21.07
CA ASN A 686 28.36 15.65 -21.93
C ASN A 686 27.75 17.01 -22.31
N ASN A 687 26.53 17.35 -21.87
CA ASN A 687 25.73 18.45 -22.43
C ASN A 687 25.63 19.69 -21.52
N GLY A 688 26.62 19.91 -20.64
CA GLY A 688 26.76 21.15 -19.86
C GLY A 688 25.86 21.25 -18.62
N HIS A 689 25.86 22.45 -18.03
CA HIS A 689 25.16 22.85 -16.80
C HIS A 689 23.65 22.61 -16.86
N GLY A 690 23.07 22.18 -15.74
CA GLY A 690 21.63 22.16 -15.51
C GLY A 690 21.07 20.76 -15.23
N SER A 691 19.76 20.66 -15.37
CA SER A 691 18.96 19.50 -14.98
C SER A 691 19.00 18.36 -16.00
N TYR A 692 19.41 17.18 -15.53
CA TYR A 692 19.34 15.91 -16.26
C TYR A 692 18.26 15.02 -15.64
N LYS A 693 17.54 14.28 -16.50
CA LYS A 693 16.63 13.20 -16.09
C LYS A 693 17.14 11.89 -16.66
N ILE A 694 17.21 10.85 -15.84
CA ILE A 694 17.65 9.50 -16.22
C ILE A 694 16.53 8.53 -15.89
N ASP A 695 15.92 7.96 -16.92
CA ASP A 695 14.88 6.94 -16.79
C ASP A 695 15.48 5.56 -17.08
N ILE A 696 15.26 4.61 -16.16
CA ILE A 696 15.80 3.26 -16.20
C ILE A 696 14.65 2.26 -16.11
N HIS A 697 14.49 1.44 -17.13
CA HIS A 697 13.52 0.37 -17.17
C HIS A 697 14.25 -0.96 -17.04
N THR A 698 13.99 -1.68 -15.95
CA THR A 698 14.63 -2.97 -15.65
C THR A 698 13.63 -4.09 -15.77
N TYR A 699 14.04 -5.17 -16.45
CA TYR A 699 13.30 -6.41 -16.58
C TYR A 699 14.20 -7.56 -16.11
N GLY A 700 13.65 -8.47 -15.33
CA GLY A 700 14.43 -9.58 -14.78
C GLY A 700 13.55 -10.69 -14.22
N THR A 701 14.14 -11.53 -13.37
CA THR A 701 13.42 -12.49 -12.53
C THR A 701 13.81 -12.36 -11.05
N ILE A 702 12.85 -12.67 -10.18
CA ILE A 702 13.01 -12.86 -8.73
C ILE A 702 12.59 -14.32 -8.48
N ASP A 703 13.51 -15.15 -8.01
CA ASP A 703 13.28 -16.59 -7.81
C ASP A 703 12.70 -17.30 -9.05
N GLY A 704 13.13 -16.87 -10.23
CA GLY A 704 12.68 -17.40 -11.53
C GLY A 704 11.36 -16.83 -12.05
N LEU A 705 10.63 -16.01 -11.29
CA LEU A 705 9.42 -15.32 -11.74
C LEU A 705 9.76 -13.94 -12.33
N PRO A 706 9.14 -13.52 -13.44
CA PRO A 706 9.50 -12.24 -14.06
C PRO A 706 9.21 -11.06 -13.13
N PHE A 707 9.98 -9.99 -13.25
CA PHE A 707 9.68 -8.71 -12.61
C PHE A 707 10.07 -7.57 -13.52
N GLN A 708 9.52 -6.40 -13.20
CA GLN A 708 9.88 -5.14 -13.86
C GLN A 708 9.91 -3.99 -12.87
N ARG A 709 10.81 -3.04 -13.10
CA ARG A 709 10.96 -1.83 -12.29
C ARG A 709 11.32 -0.65 -13.15
N TYR A 710 10.77 0.49 -12.78
CA TYR A 710 11.07 1.78 -13.38
C TYR A 710 11.68 2.69 -12.31
N PHE A 711 12.81 3.29 -12.66
CA PHE A 711 13.51 4.24 -11.82
C PHE A 711 13.72 5.53 -12.60
N THR A 712 13.49 6.65 -11.94
CA THR A 712 13.74 7.98 -12.48
C THR A 712 14.69 8.69 -11.53
N TYR A 713 15.82 9.18 -12.06
CA TYR A 713 16.78 10.01 -11.32
C TYR A 713 16.78 11.40 -11.94
N SER A 714 16.59 12.40 -11.10
CA SER A 714 16.84 13.79 -11.44
C SER A 714 18.19 14.17 -10.85
N LEU A 715 19.09 14.67 -11.69
CA LEU A 715 20.41 15.14 -11.29
C LEU A 715 20.57 16.57 -11.79
N TYR A 716 20.87 17.48 -10.88
CA TYR A 716 21.30 18.82 -11.26
C TYR A 716 22.83 18.83 -11.33
N ILE A 717 23.38 19.11 -12.51
CA ILE A 717 24.82 19.32 -12.64
C ILE A 717 25.05 20.81 -12.55
N LYS A 718 25.56 21.28 -11.39
CA LYS A 718 26.16 22.62 -11.25
C LYS A 718 27.33 22.74 -12.20
N GLY A 719 27.54 23.92 -12.77
CA GLY A 719 28.40 24.11 -13.93
C GLY A 719 29.84 23.67 -13.63
N GLY A 720 30.15 22.42 -13.97
CA GLY A 720 31.47 21.80 -13.81
C GLY A 720 32.01 21.41 -15.18
N GLY A 721 32.01 22.37 -16.10
CA GLY A 721 32.80 22.24 -17.32
C GLY A 721 34.07 23.04 -17.12
N LEU A 722 34.97 22.55 -16.26
CA LEU A 722 36.39 22.88 -16.19
C LEU A 722 36.96 22.17 -14.95
N THR A 723 37.93 21.30 -15.15
CA THR A 723 39.02 21.18 -14.17
C THR A 723 39.38 22.61 -13.72
N PRO A 724 39.55 22.91 -12.41
CA PRO A 724 39.74 24.28 -11.96
C PRO A 724 40.73 24.99 -12.89
N PRO A 725 40.38 26.15 -13.45
CA PRO A 725 41.22 26.83 -14.42
C PRO A 725 42.66 26.88 -13.90
N THR A 726 43.58 26.20 -14.58
CA THR A 726 44.95 26.06 -14.09
C THR A 726 45.78 27.23 -14.59
N ILE A 727 46.60 27.77 -13.70
CA ILE A 727 47.58 28.79 -14.05
C ILE A 727 48.67 28.11 -14.89
N LYS A 728 48.75 28.48 -16.17
CA LYS A 728 49.78 27.97 -17.09
C LYS A 728 51.08 28.72 -16.98
N GLU A 729 50.98 30.04 -16.87
CA GLU A 729 52.11 30.94 -16.71
C GLU A 729 51.65 32.13 -15.84
N SER A 730 52.57 32.69 -15.07
CA SER A 730 52.29 33.90 -14.27
C SER A 730 53.49 34.84 -14.24
N TYR A 731 53.22 36.13 -14.38
CA TYR A 731 54.23 37.20 -14.33
C TYR A 731 53.68 38.37 -13.50
N GLY A 732 54.07 38.42 -12.22
CA GLY A 732 53.57 39.43 -11.29
C GLY A 732 52.09 39.22 -10.99
N ASN A 733 51.26 40.22 -11.30
CA ASN A 733 49.81 40.17 -11.09
C ASN A 733 49.04 39.68 -12.32
N ILE A 734 49.72 39.21 -13.35
CA ILE A 734 49.09 38.71 -14.58
C ILE A 734 49.29 37.20 -14.64
N ALA A 735 48.22 36.45 -14.92
CA ALA A 735 48.27 35.02 -15.15
C ALA A 735 47.60 34.64 -16.47
N LEU A 736 48.23 33.71 -17.20
CA LEU A 736 47.59 32.98 -18.28
C LEU A 736 46.89 31.76 -17.67
N ILE A 737 45.59 31.68 -17.86
CA ILE A 737 44.74 30.64 -17.31
C ILE A 737 44.27 29.76 -18.46
N GLU A 738 44.55 28.46 -18.38
CA GLU A 738 44.02 27.48 -19.32
C GLU A 738 42.55 27.20 -19.01
N LEU A 739 41.73 27.25 -20.07
CA LEU A 739 40.31 26.95 -20.05
C LEU A 739 40.07 25.64 -20.84
N ILE A 740 39.91 24.54 -20.14
CA ILE A 740 39.39 23.26 -20.63
C ILE A 740 37.85 23.30 -20.82
N GLY A 741 37.35 23.89 -21.91
CA GLY A 741 35.92 23.93 -22.26
C GLY A 741 35.55 25.06 -23.23
N GLN A 742 34.30 25.11 -23.73
CA GLN A 742 33.86 26.25 -24.56
C GLN A 742 33.71 27.53 -23.73
N THR A 743 34.29 28.62 -24.22
CA THR A 743 34.51 29.90 -23.50
C THR A 743 33.33 30.87 -23.53
N GLN A 744 32.12 30.44 -23.93
CA GLN A 744 31.05 31.37 -24.29
C GLN A 744 30.37 32.09 -23.11
N ASN A 745 30.65 31.75 -21.84
CA ASN A 745 29.98 32.35 -20.67
C ASN A 745 30.92 32.61 -19.46
N ILE A 746 32.19 32.95 -19.70
CA ILE A 746 33.10 33.41 -18.63
C ILE A 746 32.94 34.91 -18.44
N GLY A 747 32.47 35.34 -17.27
CA GLY A 747 32.31 36.77 -16.99
C GLY A 747 33.60 37.48 -16.61
N ASP A 748 33.58 38.81 -16.66
CA ASP A 748 34.76 39.68 -16.63
C ASP A 748 35.60 39.61 -15.35
N LYS A 749 35.06 39.11 -14.24
CA LYS A 749 35.74 39.09 -12.93
C LYS A 749 36.07 37.67 -12.52
N CYS A 750 37.17 37.52 -11.79
CA CYS A 750 37.57 36.26 -11.18
C CYS A 750 38.05 36.42 -9.74
N TYR A 751 37.94 35.35 -8.98
CA TYR A 751 38.41 35.23 -7.60
C TYR A 751 39.37 34.05 -7.50
N ILE A 752 40.45 34.22 -6.74
CA ILE A 752 41.43 33.16 -6.48
C ILE A 752 41.44 32.79 -4.99
N TYR A 753 41.29 31.50 -4.73
CA TYR A 753 41.27 30.91 -3.40
C TYR A 753 42.49 30.01 -3.21
N SER A 754 43.09 30.04 -2.03
CA SER A 754 44.14 29.09 -1.64
C SER A 754 43.53 27.83 -1.05
N LEU A 755 43.95 26.67 -1.55
CA LEU A 755 43.54 25.34 -1.07
C LEU A 755 44.55 24.79 -0.05
N LEU A 756 44.72 25.50 1.06
CA LEU A 756 45.47 24.96 2.20
C LEU A 756 44.64 23.84 2.87
N PRO A 757 45.27 22.85 3.55
CA PRO A 757 44.66 21.55 3.86
C PRO A 757 43.39 21.53 4.72
N LYS A 758 42.84 22.67 5.14
CA LYS A 758 41.68 22.73 6.05
C LYS A 758 40.64 23.83 5.77
N GLU A 759 40.93 24.86 4.97
CA GLU A 759 39.97 25.93 4.65
C GLU A 759 40.29 26.58 3.29
N GLU A 760 39.24 26.91 2.51
CA GLU A 760 39.35 27.75 1.32
C GLU A 760 39.38 29.23 1.74
N VAL A 761 40.49 29.92 1.47
CA VAL A 761 40.66 31.35 1.80
C VAL A 761 40.77 32.16 0.52
N LEU A 762 39.93 33.19 0.39
CA LEU A 762 40.03 34.15 -0.72
C LEU A 762 41.34 34.94 -0.58
N ILE A 763 42.24 34.78 -1.55
CA ILE A 763 43.56 35.44 -1.55
C ILE A 763 43.72 36.46 -2.68
N GLY A 764 42.75 36.58 -3.58
CA GLY A 764 42.81 37.61 -4.60
C GLY A 764 41.59 37.76 -5.49
N LYS A 765 41.53 38.91 -6.17
CA LYS A 765 40.49 39.29 -7.13
C LYS A 765 41.16 39.76 -8.41
N GLY A 766 40.58 39.43 -9.56
CA GLY A 766 41.11 39.81 -10.85
C GLY A 766 40.04 40.06 -11.90
N ARG A 767 40.50 40.59 -13.03
CA ARG A 767 39.68 40.87 -14.20
C ARG A 767 40.28 40.18 -15.42
N ILE A 768 39.43 39.64 -16.26
CA ILE A 768 39.84 39.13 -17.57
C ILE A 768 40.19 40.32 -18.47
N VAL A 769 41.41 40.32 -19.01
CA VAL A 769 41.90 41.36 -19.93
C VAL A 769 42.02 40.87 -21.38
N ASN A 770 42.01 39.55 -21.60
CA ASN A 770 41.96 38.94 -22.92
C ASN A 770 41.36 37.53 -22.86
N ILE A 771 40.55 37.15 -23.86
CA ILE A 771 39.92 35.81 -23.97
C ILE A 771 40.34 35.20 -25.32
N GLY A 772 40.97 34.02 -25.24
CA GLY A 772 41.24 33.14 -26.38
C GLY A 772 40.28 31.95 -26.42
N GLU A 773 40.43 31.07 -27.41
CA GLU A 773 39.54 29.91 -27.62
C GLU A 773 39.62 28.85 -26.51
N SER A 774 40.77 28.72 -25.83
CA SER A 774 41.03 27.72 -24.77
C SER A 774 41.85 28.29 -23.60
N SER A 775 41.91 29.61 -23.48
CA SER A 775 42.66 30.29 -22.40
C SER A 775 42.17 31.71 -22.20
N CYS A 776 42.37 32.29 -21.03
CA CYS A 776 42.21 33.72 -20.81
C CYS A 776 43.41 34.32 -20.06
N VAL A 777 43.61 35.62 -20.24
CA VAL A 777 44.58 36.40 -19.48
C VAL A 777 43.84 37.17 -18.41
N VAL A 778 44.26 36.98 -17.17
CA VAL A 778 43.70 37.66 -16.00
C VAL A 778 44.74 38.60 -15.41
N GLU A 779 44.30 39.81 -15.08
CA GLU A 779 45.03 40.76 -14.27
C GLU A 779 44.39 40.84 -12.87
N PHE A 780 45.16 40.47 -11.84
CA PHE A 780 44.73 40.50 -10.45
C PHE A 780 44.88 41.92 -9.86
N SER A 781 43.76 42.48 -9.41
CA SER A 781 43.69 43.81 -8.78
C SER A 781 44.02 43.77 -7.29
N GLU A 782 43.78 42.63 -6.63
CA GLU A 782 44.09 42.39 -5.22
C GLU A 782 44.68 40.98 -5.13
N LEU A 783 45.85 40.81 -4.52
CA LEU A 783 46.50 39.52 -4.38
C LEU A 783 47.42 39.48 -3.15
N ASP A 784 47.08 38.63 -2.18
CA ASP A 784 47.89 38.37 -0.98
C ASP A 784 48.99 37.34 -1.28
N GLY A 785 49.97 37.73 -2.10
CA GLY A 785 51.15 36.93 -2.42
C GLY A 785 51.47 36.85 -3.91
N LYS A 786 52.47 36.03 -4.28
CA LYS A 786 52.75 35.72 -5.69
C LYS A 786 52.05 34.43 -6.09
N ILE A 787 51.34 34.47 -7.20
CA ILE A 787 50.83 33.27 -7.88
C ILE A 787 52.01 32.53 -8.51
N THR A 788 52.02 31.20 -8.40
CA THR A 788 52.99 30.31 -9.06
C THR A 788 52.27 29.13 -9.68
N GLU A 789 52.80 28.57 -10.76
CA GLU A 789 52.23 27.38 -11.44
C GLU A 789 52.16 26.14 -10.54
N SER A 790 52.97 26.09 -9.47
CA SER A 790 53.07 24.94 -8.55
C SER A 790 52.20 25.04 -7.29
N GLY A 791 51.41 26.10 -7.12
CA GLY A 791 50.60 26.26 -5.91
C GLY A 791 49.21 25.61 -6.02
N ASN A 792 48.64 25.20 -4.88
CA ASN A 792 47.27 24.68 -4.79
C ASN A 792 46.28 25.85 -4.70
N TYR A 793 45.68 26.21 -5.84
CA TYR A 793 44.70 27.29 -5.94
C TYR A 793 43.44 26.84 -6.69
N SER A 794 42.29 27.42 -6.33
CA SER A 794 41.05 27.37 -7.11
C SER A 794 40.75 28.75 -7.69
N ILE A 795 40.37 28.82 -8.96
CA ILE A 795 40.00 30.07 -9.63
C ILE A 795 38.54 30.00 -10.09
N PHE A 796 37.75 30.98 -9.68
CA PHE A 796 36.33 31.07 -10.05
C PHE A 796 36.08 32.33 -10.85
N PHE A 797 35.46 32.17 -12.02
CA PHE A 797 34.96 33.29 -12.82
C PHE A 797 33.51 33.57 -12.45
N THR A 798 33.13 34.83 -12.28
CA THR A 798 31.72 35.18 -12.07
C THR A 798 31.08 35.52 -13.41
N PRO A 799 30.09 34.76 -13.89
CA PRO A 799 29.29 35.17 -15.04
C PRO A 799 28.56 36.47 -14.70
N TYR A 800 28.42 37.34 -15.70
CA TYR A 800 27.61 38.56 -15.58
C TYR A 800 26.17 38.28 -16.01
#